data_AF-A0A8B9BXB7-F1
#
_entry.id   AF-A0A8B9BXB7-F1
#
_cell.length_a   1.000
_cell.length_b   1.000
_cell.length_c   1.000
_cell.angle_alpha   90.00
_cell.angle_beta   90.00
_cell.angle_gamma   90.00
#
_symmetry.space_group_name_H-M   'P 1'
#
loop_
_entity.id
_entity.type
_entity.pdbx_description
1 polymer ?
#
loop_
_entity_poly.entity_id
_entity_poly.type
_entity_poly.pdbx_seq_one_letter_code
_entity_poly.pdbx_strand_id
1 'polypeptide(L)'
;MAAGEQRGAAGAAPSAGRGPGAGSGARGGGGGGGGGGGAAPCDGPAAPPRGPAGAGNAEGAQREHGCGGGAAGGRARPGGGGGSVVVATPPASFPRSLPSAFFFFFNFFFFFFWRGVGDMAAPGPPQLAWLRLGPRLRAGLEVALRVPSLFLIDAIFNSAPLPGGSVCAALLAVLLRLLGVFVSSVVLVLQQRALFKFYMIASAFLLAATSVLVNYYASLHINFYSAYYTAAFGIQFFPHKGPSLWMALSILQLTFGIGYVTLLNVQSIYSQLIILDILIPVIGLVVELPLSVRQMLVFISGLVLTLNTTAILVTKIKWFYYSVRYVYLLVRHMYRIYGLQLLMEDTWKRIRFPAVLRVFWLTRLTAQAVVLTYVVKMAETNTEDKFLISWDNCWELICSLIISGCDSTLTVLGMSAVISSIAHYLGLGILAFIGSTDEDDKRLGFVAPVLFFILALQTGLSGLKPEERLVRLSRNMCLLLTAVLHFIHGMTDPVLMSLSASHVSSFRRHFPVLFVSACLFILPVLLSYVLWHHYALNTWLFAVTAFCVELCLKVIVSITVYILFMIDGYYNVLWEKLDDYVYYVRSTGNIIEFIFGVMMFGNGAYTMIFESGSKIRACMMCLHAYFNIYLQAKNGWKTFINRRTAVKKINSLPEVKGSRLREIDDVCAICYHEFTTSARITPCNHYFHALCLRKWLYIQDTCPMCHQKVYIEDKENANVSNNSGFVAPNEGPVEAAEEAADAENELNEDNDSSESDDDDDDDCVEQHLNETLNANSNSG
;
A
#
# COMPACT_ATOMS: atom_id res chain seq x y z
N MET A 1 -55.69 -34.53 5.63
CA MET A 1 -56.27 -35.87 5.34
C MET A 1 -55.14 -36.91 5.32
N ALA A 2 -55.49 -38.19 5.19
CA ALA A 2 -54.61 -39.37 5.10
C ALA A 2 -53.50 -39.29 4.02
N ALA A 3 -52.47 -40.16 4.00
CA ALA A 3 -51.83 -40.99 5.04
C ALA A 3 -50.60 -41.74 4.46
N GLY A 4 -49.69 -42.17 5.35
CA GLY A 4 -48.84 -43.36 5.22
C GLY A 4 -47.52 -43.28 4.41
N GLU A 5 -46.61 -44.26 4.50
CA GLU A 5 -46.24 -45.20 5.59
C GLU A 5 -45.02 -46.09 5.15
N GLN A 6 -44.27 -46.67 6.11
CA GLN A 6 -43.27 -47.77 5.97
C GLN A 6 -41.93 -47.46 5.24
N ARG A 7 -40.84 -48.24 5.40
CA ARG A 7 -40.16 -48.83 6.60
C ARG A 7 -38.86 -49.55 6.15
N GLY A 8 -37.89 -49.72 7.07
CA GLY A 8 -36.69 -50.57 6.91
C GLY A 8 -35.39 -49.75 6.84
N ALA A 9 -34.31 -49.93 7.63
CA ALA A 9 -33.71 -51.08 8.33
C ALA A 9 -32.90 -52.04 7.41
N ALA A 10 -31.68 -52.50 7.76
CA ALA A 10 -30.72 -52.09 8.81
C ALA A 10 -29.34 -52.78 8.63
N GLY A 11 -28.29 -52.26 9.28
CA GLY A 11 -27.26 -53.10 9.93
C GLY A 11 -25.81 -53.09 9.43
N ALA A 12 -24.93 -53.60 10.32
CA ALA A 12 -23.56 -54.08 10.13
C ALA A 12 -22.36 -53.08 9.98
N ALA A 13 -21.73 -52.80 11.12
CA ALA A 13 -20.25 -52.69 11.27
C ALA A 13 -19.68 -54.11 11.62
N PRO A 14 -18.40 -54.38 11.98
CA PRO A 14 -17.29 -53.45 12.28
C PRO A 14 -15.83 -53.91 11.91
N SER A 15 -14.85 -53.10 12.36
CA SER A 15 -13.53 -53.44 12.97
C SER A 15 -12.26 -53.82 12.16
N ALA A 16 -11.14 -53.25 12.66
CA ALA A 16 -9.71 -53.68 12.61
C ALA A 16 -8.99 -53.88 11.24
N GLY A 17 -7.65 -53.73 11.14
CA GLY A 17 -6.67 -53.18 12.10
C GLY A 17 -5.22 -53.67 11.87
N ARG A 18 -4.23 -52.84 12.29
CA ARG A 18 -2.75 -53.07 12.32
C ARG A 18 -1.98 -52.99 10.97
N GLY A 19 -0.76 -52.46 11.04
CA GLY A 19 0.37 -52.77 10.13
C GLY A 19 1.30 -53.81 10.80
N PRO A 20 2.65 -53.79 10.64
CA PRO A 20 3.53 -52.92 9.82
C PRO A 20 4.46 -53.75 8.88
N GLY A 21 5.52 -53.15 8.31
CA GLY A 21 6.61 -53.92 7.68
C GLY A 21 7.63 -53.09 6.87
N ALA A 22 8.86 -53.57 6.75
CA ALA A 22 9.94 -52.93 5.98
C ALA A 22 10.92 -53.96 5.38
N GLY A 23 11.60 -53.59 4.29
CA GLY A 23 12.64 -54.36 3.58
C GLY A 23 12.64 -54.00 2.08
N SER A 24 13.69 -53.44 1.46
CA SER A 24 15.09 -53.87 1.28
C SER A 24 15.30 -54.72 0.00
N GLY A 25 16.01 -54.16 -0.99
CA GLY A 25 16.42 -54.81 -2.24
C GLY A 25 17.43 -53.92 -2.99
N ALA A 26 18.35 -54.49 -3.78
CA ALA A 26 19.54 -53.75 -4.27
C ALA A 26 20.16 -54.31 -5.58
N ARG A 27 21.14 -53.55 -6.12
CA ARG A 27 21.99 -53.79 -7.32
C ARG A 27 21.33 -53.49 -8.69
N GLY A 28 22.08 -53.06 -9.73
CA GLY A 28 23.49 -52.62 -9.75
C GLY A 28 24.12 -52.51 -11.16
N GLY A 29 25.37 -52.02 -11.24
CA GLY A 29 26.22 -51.95 -12.46
C GLY A 29 26.23 -50.56 -13.17
N GLY A 30 27.30 -50.11 -13.86
CA GLY A 30 28.69 -50.62 -13.90
C GLY A 30 29.57 -50.03 -15.03
N GLY A 31 30.83 -49.64 -14.72
CA GLY A 31 31.90 -49.25 -15.69
C GLY A 31 31.91 -47.77 -16.15
N GLY A 32 33.03 -47.16 -16.60
CA GLY A 32 34.45 -47.57 -16.48
C GLY A 32 35.45 -46.81 -17.39
N GLY A 33 36.55 -46.27 -16.83
CA GLY A 33 37.76 -45.76 -17.53
C GLY A 33 37.74 -44.29 -18.03
N GLY A 34 38.87 -43.56 -18.13
CA GLY A 34 40.24 -43.81 -17.60
C GLY A 34 41.35 -42.85 -18.14
N GLY A 35 42.31 -42.45 -17.29
CA GLY A 35 43.61 -41.79 -17.63
C GLY A 35 43.58 -40.27 -17.96
N GLY A 36 44.66 -39.48 -17.76
CA GLY A 36 45.90 -39.71 -17.00
C GLY A 36 47.05 -38.68 -17.25
N GLY A 37 47.71 -38.17 -16.19
CA GLY A 37 48.95 -37.37 -16.22
C GLY A 37 48.82 -35.85 -16.54
N GLY A 38 49.71 -34.94 -16.10
CA GLY A 38 50.82 -35.07 -15.13
C GLY A 38 51.76 -33.83 -15.04
N ALA A 39 52.45 -33.70 -13.89
CA ALA A 39 53.70 -32.93 -13.63
C ALA A 39 53.76 -31.37 -13.63
N ALA A 40 54.72 -30.89 -12.81
CA ALA A 40 55.36 -29.55 -12.71
C ALA A 40 56.90 -29.83 -12.56
N PRO A 41 57.86 -28.91 -12.22
CA PRO A 41 57.79 -27.50 -11.79
C PRO A 41 58.93 -26.55 -12.32
N CYS A 42 59.08 -25.36 -11.69
CA CYS A 42 60.25 -24.45 -11.48
C CYS A 42 61.37 -24.21 -12.55
N ASP A 43 61.74 -22.93 -12.77
CA ASP A 43 63.06 -22.36 -12.35
C ASP A 43 63.19 -20.82 -12.56
N GLY A 44 64.35 -20.20 -12.20
CA GLY A 44 64.51 -18.75 -11.93
C GLY A 44 65.41 -17.86 -12.86
N PRO A 45 66.41 -17.10 -12.33
CA PRO A 45 66.30 -15.64 -12.21
C PRO A 45 67.45 -14.76 -12.81
N ALA A 46 67.25 -13.43 -12.95
CA ALA A 46 68.32 -12.45 -13.27
C ALA A 46 68.03 -10.97 -12.89
N ALA A 47 69.09 -10.15 -12.74
CA ALA A 47 69.15 -8.68 -12.53
C ALA A 47 70.62 -8.19 -12.79
N PRO A 48 71.06 -6.92 -12.60
CA PRO A 48 70.38 -5.63 -12.30
C PRO A 48 70.57 -4.62 -13.49
N PRO A 49 71.38 -3.50 -13.56
CA PRO A 49 71.90 -2.51 -12.58
C PRO A 49 71.92 -0.99 -13.01
N ARG A 50 72.40 -0.11 -12.11
CA ARG A 50 72.93 1.28 -12.25
C ARG A 50 71.98 2.50 -12.36
N GLY A 51 72.11 3.42 -11.37
CA GLY A 51 71.82 4.87 -11.43
C GLY A 51 73.13 5.68 -11.59
N PRO A 52 73.38 6.85 -10.93
CA PRO A 52 72.60 7.64 -9.93
C PRO A 52 71.96 8.91 -10.57
N ALA A 53 71.64 10.09 -9.98
CA ALA A 53 71.76 10.76 -8.66
C ALA A 53 70.64 11.85 -8.53
N GLY A 54 70.47 12.69 -7.48
CA GLY A 54 71.05 12.80 -6.13
C GLY A 54 70.97 14.24 -5.54
N ALA A 55 70.77 14.37 -4.21
CA ALA A 55 70.70 15.60 -3.37
C ALA A 55 69.52 16.59 -3.60
N GLY A 56 68.99 17.30 -2.58
CA GLY A 56 69.22 17.16 -1.12
C GLY A 56 68.44 18.15 -0.22
N ASN A 57 67.90 17.62 0.90
CA ASN A 57 67.64 18.20 2.24
C ASN A 57 67.10 19.64 2.49
N ALA A 58 65.91 19.65 3.13
CA ALA A 58 65.66 20.07 4.53
C ALA A 58 65.23 21.51 4.96
N GLU A 59 64.31 21.50 5.95
CA GLU A 59 64.07 22.47 7.05
C GLU A 59 63.57 23.92 6.75
N GLY A 60 62.94 24.53 7.78
CA GLY A 60 62.49 25.94 7.79
C GLY A 60 61.09 26.15 8.37
N ALA A 61 60.98 26.64 9.60
CA ALA A 61 59.71 26.92 10.31
C ALA A 61 59.37 28.43 10.40
N GLN A 62 58.20 28.76 10.99
CA GLN A 62 57.78 30.09 11.47
C GLN A 62 57.42 31.12 10.38
N ARG A 63 56.24 31.77 10.37
CA ARG A 63 55.50 32.66 11.32
C ARG A 63 55.84 34.16 11.14
N GLU A 64 54.89 34.93 10.60
CA GLU A 64 54.52 36.33 10.93
C GLU A 64 53.19 36.60 10.17
N HIS A 65 52.12 37.27 10.66
CA HIS A 65 51.88 38.48 11.47
C HIS A 65 51.88 39.82 10.67
N GLY A 66 50.82 40.63 10.88
CA GLY A 66 50.52 41.88 10.13
C GLY A 66 49.35 41.69 9.15
N CYS A 67 48.10 42.16 9.32
CA CYS A 67 47.47 43.24 10.11
C CYS A 67 47.41 44.62 9.43
N GLY A 68 46.23 45.25 9.46
CA GLY A 68 45.89 46.52 8.77
C GLY A 68 45.31 46.29 7.35
N GLY A 69 44.23 46.95 6.91
CA GLY A 69 43.33 47.90 7.56
C GLY A 69 43.35 49.28 6.92
N GLY A 70 42.30 49.63 6.15
CA GLY A 70 42.12 50.94 5.54
C GLY A 70 40.78 51.06 4.81
N ALA A 71 40.07 52.17 4.99
CA ALA A 71 38.70 52.35 4.50
C ALA A 71 38.44 53.73 3.89
N ALA A 72 37.93 53.74 2.65
CA ALA A 72 37.23 54.84 1.97
C ALA A 72 36.57 54.24 0.70
N GLY A 73 35.48 54.77 0.14
CA GLY A 73 34.72 55.95 0.54
C GLY A 73 34.16 56.71 -0.68
N GLY A 74 33.22 56.10 -1.42
CA GLY A 74 32.63 56.69 -2.64
C GLY A 74 31.22 56.18 -2.88
N ARG A 75 30.28 57.05 -3.26
CA ARG A 75 28.83 56.78 -3.18
C ARG A 75 28.10 57.20 -4.45
N ALA A 76 27.58 56.24 -5.21
CA ALA A 76 26.62 56.47 -6.29
C ALA A 76 25.58 55.33 -6.37
N ARG A 77 24.34 55.71 -6.65
CA ARG A 77 23.11 54.89 -6.83
C ARG A 77 22.24 55.63 -7.87
N PRO A 78 21.16 55.04 -8.44
CA PRO A 78 20.71 53.65 -8.33
C PRO A 78 20.47 52.98 -9.71
N GLY A 79 20.10 51.70 -9.68
CA GLY A 79 19.47 50.99 -10.80
C GLY A 79 18.67 49.81 -10.26
N GLY A 80 17.46 49.58 -10.76
CA GLY A 80 16.68 48.38 -10.44
C GLY A 80 17.27 47.13 -11.11
N GLY A 81 16.91 45.91 -10.72
CA GLY A 81 15.83 45.54 -9.81
C GLY A 81 15.23 44.21 -10.29
N GLY A 82 15.90 43.10 -9.96
CA GLY A 82 15.62 41.79 -10.54
C GLY A 82 16.52 40.69 -9.97
N GLY A 83 16.75 40.75 -8.65
CA GLY A 83 17.56 39.74 -7.96
C GLY A 83 16.79 38.43 -7.82
N SER A 84 16.96 37.52 -8.77
CA SER A 84 16.54 36.13 -8.59
C SER A 84 17.25 35.57 -7.35
N VAL A 85 16.48 35.17 -6.34
CA VAL A 85 17.03 34.48 -5.16
C VAL A 85 17.47 33.11 -5.62
N VAL A 86 18.76 32.97 -5.91
CA VAL A 86 19.39 31.66 -6.09
C VAL A 86 19.36 30.98 -4.72
N VAL A 87 18.31 30.19 -4.48
CA VAL A 87 18.17 29.38 -3.28
C VAL A 87 19.37 28.44 -3.23
N ALA A 88 20.32 28.76 -2.35
CA ALA A 88 21.44 27.88 -2.08
C ALA A 88 20.88 26.57 -1.54
N THR A 89 20.98 25.50 -2.32
CA THR A 89 20.63 24.15 -1.87
C THR A 89 21.35 23.88 -0.56
N PRO A 90 20.67 23.46 0.52
CA PRO A 90 21.33 23.17 1.78
C PRO A 90 22.42 22.12 1.52
N PRO A 91 23.64 22.30 2.04
CA PRO A 91 24.77 21.47 1.64
C PRO A 91 24.46 20.00 1.96
N ALA A 92 24.85 19.10 1.05
CA ALA A 92 24.61 17.66 1.12
C ALA A 92 25.29 16.94 2.32
N SER A 93 25.84 17.71 3.26
CA SER A 93 26.51 17.32 4.50
C SER A 93 25.72 17.68 5.76
N PHE A 94 24.51 18.26 5.66
CA PHE A 94 23.61 18.30 6.82
C PHE A 94 23.36 16.87 7.30
N PRO A 95 23.73 16.51 8.54
CA PRO A 95 23.73 15.12 8.95
C PRO A 95 22.28 14.63 9.01
N ARG A 96 21.97 13.58 8.23
CA ARG A 96 20.83 12.67 8.44
C ARG A 96 21.04 11.90 9.74
N SER A 97 21.13 12.61 10.86
CA SER A 97 21.45 12.05 12.16
C SER A 97 20.27 11.24 12.66
N LEU A 98 20.33 9.92 12.47
CA LEU A 98 19.41 8.96 13.09
C LEU A 98 19.00 9.37 14.52
N PRO A 99 19.93 9.74 15.44
CA PRO A 99 19.54 10.13 16.80
C PRO A 99 18.58 11.32 16.87
N SER A 100 18.63 12.34 16.00
CA SER A 100 17.79 13.54 16.16
C SER A 100 16.30 13.24 15.91
N ALA A 101 15.95 12.74 14.72
CA ALA A 101 14.57 12.38 14.39
C ALA A 101 14.07 11.20 15.24
N PHE A 102 14.93 10.21 15.53
CA PHE A 102 14.56 9.09 16.38
C PHE A 102 14.35 9.54 17.83
N PHE A 103 15.21 10.38 18.40
CA PHE A 103 14.97 10.98 19.72
C PHE A 103 13.71 11.83 19.70
N PHE A 104 13.48 12.65 18.67
CA PHE A 104 12.30 13.53 18.64
C PHE A 104 11.02 12.70 18.64
N PHE A 105 10.93 11.68 17.78
CA PHE A 105 9.75 10.81 17.73
C PHE A 105 9.60 9.94 19.00
N PHE A 106 10.71 9.45 19.56
CA PHE A 106 10.68 8.61 20.77
C PHE A 106 10.39 9.44 22.04
N ASN A 107 10.89 10.68 22.14
CA ASN A 107 10.54 11.62 23.22
C ASN A 107 9.13 12.20 23.05
N PHE A 108 8.66 12.42 21.82
CA PHE A 108 7.26 12.81 21.56
C PHE A 108 6.29 11.69 21.93
N PHE A 109 6.63 10.43 21.59
CA PHE A 109 5.90 9.25 22.05
C PHE A 109 5.99 9.11 23.58
N PHE A 110 7.15 9.34 24.20
CA PHE A 110 7.33 9.35 25.65
C PHE A 110 6.50 10.46 26.34
N PHE A 111 6.40 11.64 25.74
CA PHE A 111 5.60 12.77 26.23
C PHE A 111 4.10 12.47 26.15
N PHE A 112 3.61 11.89 25.04
CA PHE A 112 2.23 11.43 24.94
C PHE A 112 1.92 10.24 25.84
N PHE A 113 2.86 9.30 25.99
CA PHE A 113 2.75 8.19 26.93
C PHE A 113 2.67 8.70 28.37
N TRP A 114 3.54 9.64 28.77
CA TRP A 114 3.53 10.20 30.12
C TRP A 114 2.31 11.10 30.38
N ARG A 115 1.86 11.87 29.38
CA ARG A 115 0.61 12.64 29.48
C ARG A 115 -0.61 11.72 29.67
N GLY A 116 -0.67 10.61 28.92
CA GLY A 116 -1.71 9.59 29.11
C GLY A 116 -1.57 8.76 30.40
N VAL A 117 -0.37 8.65 30.96
CA VAL A 117 -0.11 8.02 32.28
C VAL A 117 -0.48 8.97 33.43
N GLY A 118 -0.39 10.29 33.25
CA GLY A 118 -0.84 11.29 34.22
C GLY A 118 -2.32 11.12 34.60
N ASP A 119 -3.17 10.86 33.61
CA ASP A 119 -4.60 10.56 33.80
C ASP A 119 -4.86 9.14 34.36
N MET A 120 -3.82 8.32 34.55
CA MET A 120 -3.90 6.94 35.02
C MET A 120 -3.15 6.70 36.35
N ALA A 121 -3.11 7.71 37.23
CA ALA A 121 -2.44 7.69 38.53
C ALA A 121 -3.10 6.76 39.58
N ALA A 122 -3.19 5.47 39.28
CA ALA A 122 -3.64 4.40 40.19
C ALA A 122 -2.51 3.37 40.38
N PRO A 123 -2.21 2.93 41.62
CA PRO A 123 -1.10 2.00 41.87
C PRO A 123 -1.39 0.62 41.28
N GLY A 124 -0.59 0.22 40.29
CA GLY A 124 -0.66 -1.10 39.66
C GLY A 124 0.45 -1.28 38.62
N PRO A 125 0.79 -2.52 38.23
CA PRO A 125 1.83 -2.76 37.23
C PRO A 125 1.38 -2.24 35.85
N PRO A 126 2.28 -1.69 35.02
CA PRO A 126 1.94 -1.11 33.70
C PRO A 126 1.37 -2.14 32.69
N GLN A 127 1.40 -3.44 33.03
CA GLN A 127 0.74 -4.50 32.29
C GLN A 127 -0.79 -4.54 32.49
N LEU A 128 -1.33 -3.99 33.60
CA LEU A 128 -2.78 -3.88 33.83
C LEU A 128 -3.40 -2.63 33.20
N ALA A 129 -2.67 -1.51 33.11
CA ALA A 129 -3.16 -0.28 32.49
C ALA A 129 -3.65 -0.50 31.05
N TRP A 130 -2.95 -1.36 30.29
CA TRP A 130 -3.30 -1.77 28.93
C TRP A 130 -4.74 -2.31 28.74
N LEU A 131 -5.31 -2.94 29.76
CA LEU A 131 -6.68 -3.46 29.69
C LEU A 131 -7.72 -2.33 29.69
N ARG A 132 -7.41 -1.18 30.32
CA ARG A 132 -8.32 -0.05 30.49
C ARG A 132 -8.52 0.80 29.23
N LEU A 133 -7.64 0.72 28.23
CA LEU A 133 -7.83 1.44 26.96
C LEU A 133 -8.97 0.83 26.15
N GLY A 134 -9.84 1.66 25.57
CA GLY A 134 -10.92 1.22 24.68
C GLY A 134 -10.43 0.60 23.36
N PRO A 135 -11.25 -0.20 22.65
CA PRO A 135 -10.81 -0.98 21.49
C PRO A 135 -10.13 -0.17 20.38
N ARG A 136 -10.71 1.00 20.03
CA ARG A 136 -10.15 1.91 19.00
C ARG A 136 -8.75 2.42 19.38
N LEU A 137 -8.50 2.72 20.66
CA LEU A 137 -7.20 3.15 21.17
C LEU A 137 -6.17 2.02 21.17
N ARG A 138 -6.55 0.80 21.60
CA ARG A 138 -5.68 -0.39 21.49
C ARG A 138 -5.26 -0.63 20.03
N ALA A 139 -6.19 -0.49 19.09
CA ALA A 139 -5.96 -0.67 17.67
C ALA A 139 -5.06 0.42 17.05
N GLY A 140 -5.17 1.67 17.49
CA GLY A 140 -4.25 2.76 17.09
C GLY A 140 -2.84 2.57 17.66
N LEU A 141 -2.73 2.23 18.94
CA LEU A 141 -1.46 2.06 19.64
C LEU A 141 -0.64 0.87 19.12
N GLU A 142 -1.30 -0.21 18.67
CA GLU A 142 -0.62 -1.32 17.99
C GLU A 142 0.06 -0.89 16.67
N VAL A 143 -0.58 -0.02 15.89
CA VAL A 143 -0.02 0.53 14.65
C VAL A 143 1.14 1.48 14.98
N ALA A 144 0.95 2.40 15.93
CA ALA A 144 1.96 3.37 16.34
C ALA A 144 3.25 2.69 16.84
N LEU A 145 3.15 1.62 17.63
CA LEU A 145 4.30 0.86 18.12
C LEU A 145 5.06 0.11 17.00
N ARG A 146 4.46 -0.17 15.84
CA ARG A 146 5.18 -0.80 14.71
C ARG A 146 6.00 0.22 13.91
N VAL A 147 5.57 1.47 13.82
CA VAL A 147 6.17 2.52 12.97
C VAL A 147 7.69 2.73 13.18
N PRO A 148 8.25 2.74 14.40
CA PRO A 148 9.70 2.90 14.61
C PRO A 148 10.56 1.82 13.92
N SER A 149 10.03 0.62 13.71
CA SER A 149 10.76 -0.44 12.96
C SER A 149 10.92 -0.10 11.48
N LEU A 150 9.92 0.54 10.86
CA LEU A 150 10.02 1.05 9.49
C LEU A 150 11.02 2.20 9.37
N PHE A 151 11.07 3.11 10.35
CA PHE A 151 12.09 4.15 10.39
C PHE A 151 13.51 3.58 10.51
N LEU A 152 13.73 2.49 11.26
CA LEU A 152 15.04 1.85 11.31
C LEU A 152 15.41 1.20 9.97
N ILE A 153 14.46 0.53 9.31
CA ILE A 153 14.64 -0.09 7.99
C ILE A 153 14.97 0.98 6.93
N ASP A 154 14.22 2.09 6.88
CA ASP A 154 14.46 3.23 5.99
C ASP A 154 15.84 3.84 6.23
N ALA A 155 16.22 4.05 7.49
CA ALA A 155 17.52 4.60 7.85
C ALA A 155 18.69 3.67 7.51
N ILE A 156 18.52 2.34 7.62
CA ILE A 156 19.54 1.36 7.21
C ILE A 156 19.69 1.35 5.68
N PHE A 157 18.59 1.32 4.91
CA PHE A 157 18.66 1.36 3.45
C PHE A 157 19.24 2.69 2.92
N ASN A 158 18.89 3.82 3.55
CA ASN A 158 19.41 5.14 3.18
C ASN A 158 20.80 5.46 3.75
N SER A 159 21.47 4.53 4.44
CA SER A 159 22.81 4.76 5.02
C SER A 159 23.91 4.65 3.95
N ALA A 160 24.70 5.71 3.78
CA ALA A 160 25.81 5.72 2.82
C ALA A 160 26.81 4.59 3.12
N PRO A 161 27.33 3.87 2.11
CA PRO A 161 28.48 2.97 2.30
C PRO A 161 29.69 3.76 2.81
N LEU A 162 30.46 3.21 3.76
CA LEU A 162 31.68 3.88 4.23
C LEU A 162 32.76 3.84 3.14
N PRO A 163 33.25 4.99 2.64
CA PRO A 163 34.37 5.02 1.72
C PRO A 163 35.68 4.69 2.45
N GLY A 164 36.56 3.89 1.83
CA GLY A 164 37.94 3.66 2.31
C GLY A 164 38.15 2.57 3.36
N GLY A 165 37.12 1.79 3.71
CA GLY A 165 37.29 0.61 4.59
C GLY A 165 37.98 -0.58 3.90
N SER A 166 38.63 -1.44 4.67
CA SER A 166 39.12 -2.74 4.16
C SER A 166 37.95 -3.65 3.75
N VAL A 167 38.20 -4.66 2.90
CA VAL A 167 37.15 -5.62 2.47
C VAL A 167 36.47 -6.30 3.66
N CYS A 168 37.23 -6.60 4.73
CA CYS A 168 36.68 -7.12 5.99
C CYS A 168 35.74 -6.11 6.68
N ALA A 169 36.12 -4.83 6.76
CA ALA A 169 35.27 -3.79 7.32
C ALA A 169 34.00 -3.55 6.48
N ALA A 170 34.09 -3.64 5.15
CA ALA A 170 32.95 -3.56 4.24
C ALA A 170 31.98 -4.73 4.44
N LEU A 171 32.49 -5.97 4.51
CA LEU A 171 31.69 -7.17 4.80
C LEU A 171 31.03 -7.10 6.17
N LEU A 172 31.74 -6.65 7.21
CA LEU A 172 31.19 -6.45 8.55
C LEU A 172 30.08 -5.38 8.56
N ALA A 173 30.27 -4.26 7.84
CA ALA A 173 29.25 -3.23 7.70
C ALA A 173 27.99 -3.74 6.98
N VAL A 174 28.14 -4.56 5.93
CA VAL A 174 27.01 -5.22 5.25
C VAL A 174 26.30 -6.21 6.19
N LEU A 175 27.05 -7.03 6.92
CA LEU A 175 26.49 -7.99 7.89
C LEU A 175 25.69 -7.28 8.99
N LEU A 176 26.20 -6.17 9.53
CA LEU A 176 25.51 -5.36 10.53
C LEU A 176 24.22 -4.72 9.99
N ARG A 177 24.22 -4.26 8.73
CA ARG A 177 23.00 -3.76 8.05
C ARG A 177 21.96 -4.86 7.88
N LEU A 178 22.35 -6.03 7.39
CA LEU A 178 21.47 -7.19 7.23
C LEU A 178 20.89 -7.65 8.57
N LEU A 179 21.72 -7.68 9.63
CA LEU A 179 21.26 -7.97 10.99
C LEU A 179 20.26 -6.93 11.50
N GLY A 180 20.50 -5.64 11.26
CA GLY A 180 19.58 -4.55 11.63
C GLY A 180 18.22 -4.65 10.93
N VAL A 181 18.20 -4.94 9.62
CA VAL A 181 16.96 -5.20 8.86
C VAL A 181 16.26 -6.46 9.39
N PHE A 182 16.99 -7.55 9.63
CA PHE A 182 16.42 -8.78 10.20
C PHE A 182 15.76 -8.55 11.56
N VAL A 183 16.45 -7.90 12.51
CA VAL A 183 15.90 -7.56 13.83
C VAL A 183 14.67 -6.67 13.70
N SER A 184 14.70 -5.66 12.81
CA SER A 184 13.55 -4.77 12.58
C SER A 184 12.35 -5.51 12.01
N SER A 185 12.54 -6.42 11.06
CA SER A 185 11.49 -7.27 10.50
C SER A 185 10.88 -8.20 11.54
N VAL A 186 11.71 -8.77 12.43
CA VAL A 186 11.23 -9.60 13.56
C VAL A 186 10.42 -8.75 14.55
N VAL A 187 10.83 -7.51 14.83
CA VAL A 187 10.05 -6.56 15.66
C VAL A 187 8.72 -6.18 15.01
N LEU A 188 8.68 -6.01 13.69
CA LEU A 188 7.47 -5.67 12.94
C LEU A 188 6.40 -6.79 13.01
N VAL A 189 6.83 -8.06 12.96
CA VAL A 189 5.99 -9.26 13.02
C VAL A 189 5.61 -9.66 14.47
N LEU A 190 6.30 -9.15 15.49
CA LEU A 190 6.06 -9.52 16.89
C LEU A 190 4.64 -9.15 17.38
N GLN A 191 4.05 -10.03 18.20
CA GLN A 191 2.71 -9.86 18.77
C GLN A 191 2.69 -8.69 19.78
N GLN A 192 1.60 -7.91 19.81
CA GLN A 192 1.43 -6.70 20.62
C GLN A 192 1.95 -6.79 22.07
N ARG A 193 1.64 -7.88 22.80
CA ARG A 193 2.10 -8.10 24.19
C ARG A 193 3.62 -8.21 24.33
N ALA A 194 4.30 -8.76 23.33
CA ALA A 194 5.76 -8.85 23.28
C ALA A 194 6.40 -7.58 22.69
N LEU A 195 5.75 -6.96 21.69
CA LEU A 195 6.12 -5.67 21.12
C LEU A 195 6.22 -4.59 22.20
N PHE A 196 5.21 -4.46 23.06
CA PHE A 196 5.24 -3.51 24.18
C PHE A 196 6.39 -3.80 25.15
N LYS A 197 6.61 -5.06 25.54
CA LYS A 197 7.73 -5.45 26.43
C LYS A 197 9.11 -5.15 25.82
N PHE A 198 9.26 -5.31 24.51
CA PHE A 198 10.48 -4.92 23.78
C PHE A 198 10.72 -3.41 23.85
N TYR A 199 9.72 -2.59 23.52
CA TYR A 199 9.87 -1.13 23.57
C TYR A 199 10.02 -0.58 24.99
N MET A 200 9.41 -1.18 26.01
CA MET A 200 9.65 -0.83 27.41
C MET A 200 11.14 -1.00 27.78
N ILE A 201 11.76 -2.13 27.43
CA ILE A 201 13.20 -2.38 27.68
C ILE A 201 14.07 -1.41 26.86
N ALA A 202 13.74 -1.17 25.59
CA ALA A 202 14.47 -0.22 24.74
C ALA A 202 14.37 1.23 25.26
N SER A 203 13.21 1.64 25.77
CA SER A 203 12.99 2.97 26.35
C SER A 203 13.79 3.17 27.64
N ALA A 204 13.93 2.14 28.49
CA ALA A 204 14.78 2.23 29.67
C ALA A 204 16.26 2.38 29.31
N PHE A 205 16.76 1.62 28.31
CA PHE A 205 18.11 1.79 27.79
C PHE A 205 18.34 3.21 27.24
N LEU A 206 17.37 3.76 26.50
CA LEU A 206 17.45 5.14 25.99
C LEU A 206 17.42 6.19 27.12
N LEU A 207 16.60 6.01 28.17
CA LEU A 207 16.62 6.90 29.35
C LEU A 207 17.97 6.86 30.07
N ALA A 208 18.58 5.68 30.24
CA ALA A 208 19.91 5.58 30.83
C ALA A 208 20.97 6.29 29.97
N ALA A 209 20.95 6.08 28.65
CA ALA A 209 21.87 6.74 27.73
C ALA A 209 21.69 8.27 27.70
N THR A 210 20.45 8.77 27.72
CA THR A 210 20.17 10.22 27.77
C THR A 210 20.56 10.84 29.10
N SER A 211 20.34 10.17 30.23
CA SER A 211 20.79 10.56 31.56
C SER A 211 22.32 10.76 31.62
N VAL A 212 23.11 9.79 31.12
CA VAL A 212 24.57 9.91 31.05
C VAL A 212 25.00 11.05 30.12
N LEU A 213 24.34 11.19 28.96
CA LEU A 213 24.66 12.23 27.98
C LEU A 213 24.36 13.64 28.52
N VAL A 214 23.24 13.82 29.22
CA VAL A 214 22.87 15.09 29.87
C VAL A 214 23.86 15.43 31.00
N ASN A 215 24.22 14.46 31.85
CA ASN A 215 25.25 14.67 32.89
C ASN A 215 26.61 15.05 32.29
N TYR A 216 27.00 14.45 31.16
CA TYR A 216 28.24 14.77 30.45
C TYR A 216 28.25 16.19 29.87
N TYR A 217 27.21 16.58 29.12
CA TYR A 217 27.08 17.94 28.58
C TYR A 217 26.97 18.99 29.70
N ALA A 218 26.23 18.71 30.77
CA ALA A 218 26.11 19.59 31.94
C ALA A 218 27.48 19.84 32.59
N SER A 219 28.26 18.78 32.82
CA SER A 219 29.59 18.87 33.45
C SER A 219 30.60 19.66 32.61
N LEU A 220 30.49 19.61 31.27
CA LEU A 220 31.38 20.33 30.35
C LEU A 220 30.99 21.79 30.12
N HIS A 221 29.71 22.09 29.90
CA HIS A 221 29.27 23.41 29.42
C HIS A 221 28.71 24.33 30.52
N ILE A 222 28.27 23.79 31.66
CA ILE A 222 27.71 24.61 32.76
C ILE A 222 28.84 25.01 33.72
N ASN A 223 29.41 26.20 33.51
CA ASN A 223 30.43 26.78 34.38
C ASN A 223 29.87 27.94 35.21
N PHE A 224 29.33 27.64 36.40
CA PHE A 224 28.91 28.63 37.40
C PHE A 224 30.03 29.61 37.78
N TYR A 225 31.30 29.20 37.64
CA TYR A 225 32.51 30.01 37.84
C TYR A 225 32.47 31.40 37.17
N SER A 226 31.80 31.54 36.02
CA SER A 226 31.66 32.83 35.32
C SER A 226 30.67 33.80 35.95
N ALA A 227 29.74 33.31 36.78
CA ALA A 227 28.70 34.12 37.41
C ALA A 227 29.11 34.66 38.79
N TYR A 228 30.04 34.00 39.49
CA TYR A 228 30.45 34.40 40.84
C TYR A 228 31.51 35.52 40.84
N TYR A 229 32.46 35.50 39.91
CA TYR A 229 33.51 36.54 39.84
C TYR A 229 33.00 37.94 39.48
N THR A 230 31.81 38.06 38.88
CA THR A 230 31.12 39.35 38.69
C THR A 230 30.34 39.82 39.94
N ALA A 231 30.19 38.96 40.96
CA ALA A 231 29.50 39.26 42.23
C ALA A 231 30.44 39.49 43.42
N ALA A 232 31.76 39.46 43.21
CA ALA A 232 32.78 39.60 44.27
C ALA A 232 32.79 40.97 45.01
N PHE A 233 31.95 41.92 44.60
CA PHE A 233 31.83 43.27 45.17
C PHE A 233 30.41 43.59 45.72
N GLY A 234 29.63 42.60 46.16
CA GLY A 234 28.37 42.91 46.86
C GLY A 234 27.55 41.69 47.32
N ILE A 235 27.44 41.54 48.64
CA ILE A 235 26.68 40.48 49.34
C ILE A 235 25.26 40.29 48.77
N GLN A 236 25.01 39.18 48.07
CA GLN A 236 23.68 38.62 47.85
C GLN A 236 23.73 37.09 47.79
N PHE A 237 22.99 36.42 48.67
CA PHE A 237 23.08 34.97 48.90
C PHE A 237 22.45 34.08 47.81
N PHE A 238 21.81 34.66 46.79
CA PHE A 238 21.17 33.91 45.70
C PHE A 238 21.34 34.61 44.34
N PRO A 239 21.93 33.95 43.31
CA PRO A 239 22.03 34.50 41.96
C PRO A 239 20.67 34.40 41.26
N HIS A 240 20.06 35.54 40.90
CA HIS A 240 18.67 35.63 40.44
C HIS A 240 18.33 34.92 39.10
N LYS A 241 19.31 34.25 38.45
CA LYS A 241 19.14 33.40 37.26
C LYS A 241 19.83 32.02 37.36
N GLY A 242 20.43 31.69 38.51
CA GLY A 242 21.16 30.44 38.73
C GLY A 242 20.32 29.23 39.19
N PRO A 243 19.46 29.33 40.23
CA PRO A 243 18.85 28.16 40.84
C PRO A 243 17.82 27.50 39.92
N SER A 244 17.13 28.26 39.07
CA SER A 244 16.15 27.73 38.12
C SER A 244 16.74 26.69 37.16
N LEU A 245 17.98 26.89 36.69
CA LEU A 245 18.62 25.99 35.74
C LEU A 245 19.07 24.68 36.43
N TRP A 246 19.66 24.76 37.61
CA TRP A 246 20.04 23.57 38.37
C TRP A 246 18.82 22.81 38.92
N MET A 247 17.77 23.50 39.37
CA MET A 247 16.50 22.88 39.74
C MET A 247 15.86 22.17 38.54
N ALA A 248 15.82 22.80 37.36
CA ALA A 248 15.31 22.17 36.14
C ALA A 248 16.11 20.93 35.74
N LEU A 249 17.45 20.99 35.83
CA LEU A 249 18.33 19.84 35.59
C LEU A 249 18.07 18.71 36.59
N SER A 250 17.89 19.04 37.87
CA SER A 250 17.62 18.06 38.93
C SER A 250 16.25 17.42 38.79
N ILE A 251 15.22 18.18 38.42
CA ILE A 251 13.88 17.68 38.13
C ILE A 251 13.92 16.76 36.90
N LEU A 252 14.57 17.18 35.81
CA LEU A 252 14.74 16.37 34.60
C LEU A 252 15.42 15.03 34.93
N GLN A 253 16.55 15.09 35.64
CA GLN A 253 17.34 13.92 36.00
C GLN A 253 16.60 12.97 36.97
N LEU A 254 15.82 13.53 37.91
CA LEU A 254 14.92 12.77 38.77
C LEU A 254 13.81 12.06 37.96
N THR A 255 13.20 12.73 36.98
CA THR A 255 12.20 12.08 36.11
C THR A 255 12.80 10.96 35.26
N PHE A 256 14.03 11.10 34.78
CA PHE A 256 14.75 10.01 34.09
C PHE A 256 15.02 8.82 35.02
N GLY A 257 15.44 9.06 36.27
CA GLY A 257 15.65 8.01 37.26
C GLY A 257 14.35 7.25 37.61
N ILE A 258 13.26 7.96 37.87
CA ILE A 258 11.94 7.37 38.14
C ILE A 258 11.42 6.61 36.91
N GLY A 259 11.60 7.17 35.71
CA GLY A 259 11.25 6.51 34.44
C GLY A 259 12.02 5.19 34.25
N TYR A 260 13.34 5.20 34.41
CA TYR A 260 14.18 4.00 34.30
C TYR A 260 13.76 2.89 35.27
N VAL A 261 13.51 3.25 36.53
CA VAL A 261 13.06 2.32 37.59
C VAL A 261 11.70 1.70 37.25
N THR A 262 10.73 2.52 36.85
CA THR A 262 9.35 2.08 36.60
C THR A 262 9.22 1.24 35.32
N LEU A 263 9.98 1.57 34.27
CA LEU A 263 10.00 0.79 33.02
C LEU A 263 10.59 -0.62 33.20
N LEU A 264 11.61 -0.77 34.05
CA LEU A 264 12.29 -2.06 34.29
C LEU A 264 11.71 -2.85 35.47
N ASN A 265 10.86 -2.22 36.29
CA ASN A 265 10.26 -2.78 37.51
C ASN A 265 11.33 -3.31 38.49
N VAL A 266 12.26 -2.43 38.85
CA VAL A 266 13.36 -2.70 39.79
C VAL A 266 12.85 -2.72 41.25
N GLN A 267 13.40 -3.59 42.09
CA GLN A 267 13.03 -3.70 43.51
C GLN A 267 13.38 -2.43 44.31
N SER A 268 12.58 -2.14 45.35
CA SER A 268 12.54 -0.86 46.08
C SER A 268 13.87 -0.37 46.68
N ILE A 269 14.78 -1.28 47.05
CA ILE A 269 16.10 -0.91 47.60
C ILE A 269 17.05 -0.48 46.48
N TYR A 270 17.10 -1.25 45.40
CA TYR A 270 17.97 -0.97 44.25
C TYR A 270 17.48 0.24 43.44
N SER A 271 16.18 0.51 43.40
CA SER A 271 15.64 1.70 42.71
C SER A 271 16.11 3.01 43.34
N GLN A 272 16.14 3.09 44.67
CA GLN A 272 16.65 4.26 45.40
C GLN A 272 18.14 4.49 45.11
N LEU A 273 18.94 3.42 45.10
CA LEU A 273 20.37 3.49 44.75
C LEU A 273 20.61 3.95 43.31
N ILE A 274 19.78 3.51 42.35
CA ILE A 274 19.89 3.93 40.94
C ILE A 274 19.51 5.40 40.77
N ILE A 275 18.45 5.87 41.45
CA ILE A 275 18.05 7.30 41.41
C ILE A 275 19.14 8.18 42.03
N LEU A 276 19.79 7.72 43.12
CA LEU A 276 20.91 8.41 43.74
C LEU A 276 22.14 8.46 42.82
N ASP A 277 22.54 7.33 42.22
CA ASP A 277 23.64 7.24 41.25
C ASP A 277 23.45 8.19 40.05
N ILE A 278 22.23 8.25 39.52
CA ILE A 278 21.80 9.15 38.45
C ILE A 278 21.91 10.63 38.85
N LEU A 279 21.75 10.96 40.14
CA LEU A 279 21.73 12.32 40.68
C LEU A 279 23.11 12.79 41.24
N ILE A 280 24.01 11.87 41.60
CA ILE A 280 25.34 12.20 42.16
C ILE A 280 26.14 13.20 41.31
N PRO A 281 26.22 13.09 39.96
CA PRO A 281 26.93 14.08 39.15
C PRO A 281 26.27 15.47 39.17
N VAL A 282 24.94 15.53 39.32
CA VAL A 282 24.17 16.77 39.45
C VAL A 282 24.36 17.42 40.83
N ILE A 283 24.54 16.62 41.89
CA ILE A 283 24.94 17.11 43.22
C ILE A 283 26.38 17.63 43.21
N GLY A 284 27.30 16.93 42.53
CA GLY A 284 28.69 17.38 42.34
C GLY A 284 28.82 18.69 41.55
N LEU A 285 27.78 19.09 40.81
CA LEU A 285 27.66 20.40 40.17
C LEU A 285 27.29 21.52 41.17
N VAL A 286 26.49 21.22 42.21
CA VAL A 286 26.07 22.17 43.27
C VAL A 286 27.21 22.51 44.21
N VAL A 287 27.98 21.50 44.60
CA VAL A 287 29.09 21.62 45.56
C VAL A 287 30.35 22.23 44.89
N GLU A 288 30.18 22.83 43.71
CA GLU A 288 31.18 23.52 42.88
C GLU A 288 32.53 22.77 42.76
N LEU A 289 32.46 21.43 42.67
CA LEU A 289 33.66 20.59 42.67
C LEU A 289 34.58 20.91 41.48
N PRO A 290 35.91 20.78 41.63
CA PRO A 290 36.86 21.03 40.55
C PRO A 290 36.58 20.13 39.34
N LEU A 291 36.85 20.65 38.14
CA LEU A 291 36.44 20.04 36.86
C LEU A 291 36.87 18.56 36.72
N SER A 292 38.07 18.23 37.18
CA SER A 292 38.60 16.85 37.21
C SER A 292 37.74 15.89 38.04
N VAL A 293 37.30 16.33 39.22
CA VAL A 293 36.42 15.54 40.10
C VAL A 293 35.00 15.45 39.51
N ARG A 294 34.47 16.53 38.92
CA ARG A 294 33.17 16.49 38.21
C ARG A 294 33.18 15.52 37.02
N GLN A 295 34.26 15.47 36.24
CA GLN A 295 34.42 14.50 35.15
C GLN A 295 34.55 13.06 35.66
N MET A 296 35.31 12.84 36.74
CA MET A 296 35.44 11.52 37.37
C MET A 296 34.11 11.00 37.94
N LEU A 297 33.30 11.86 38.57
CA LEU A 297 31.96 11.50 39.05
C LEU A 297 31.00 11.11 37.92
N VAL A 298 30.98 11.88 36.81
CA VAL A 298 30.18 11.52 35.61
C VAL A 298 30.63 10.17 35.05
N PHE A 299 31.93 9.91 34.98
CA PHE A 299 32.46 8.65 34.45
C PHE A 299 32.08 7.45 35.33
N ILE A 300 32.23 7.56 36.66
CA ILE A 300 31.89 6.49 37.59
C ILE A 300 30.38 6.19 37.58
N SER A 301 29.53 7.23 37.66
CA SER A 301 28.07 7.11 37.57
C SER A 301 27.63 6.47 36.24
N GLY A 302 28.18 6.94 35.11
CA GLY A 302 27.91 6.34 33.80
C GLY A 302 28.35 4.87 33.70
N LEU A 303 29.46 4.49 34.34
CA LEU A 303 29.95 3.11 34.38
C LEU A 303 29.07 2.21 35.27
N VAL A 304 28.63 2.68 36.43
CA VAL A 304 27.70 1.96 37.32
C VAL A 304 26.36 1.74 36.61
N LEU A 305 25.78 2.80 36.04
CA LEU A 305 24.50 2.71 35.34
C LEU A 305 24.57 1.79 34.10
N THR A 306 25.64 1.89 33.29
CA THR A 306 25.78 1.02 32.10
C THR A 306 26.03 -0.44 32.44
N LEU A 307 26.81 -0.76 33.49
CA LEU A 307 26.95 -2.14 33.98
C LEU A 307 25.61 -2.70 34.48
N ASN A 308 24.85 -1.91 35.23
CA ASN A 308 23.52 -2.28 35.72
C ASN A 308 22.53 -2.54 34.57
N THR A 309 22.42 -1.60 33.61
CA THR A 309 21.58 -1.78 32.42
C THR A 309 21.99 -3.01 31.61
N THR A 310 23.29 -3.29 31.47
CA THR A 310 23.81 -4.46 30.75
C THR A 310 23.46 -5.76 31.47
N ALA A 311 23.63 -5.82 32.80
CA ALA A 311 23.24 -6.99 33.59
C ALA A 311 21.74 -7.27 33.49
N ILE A 312 20.89 -6.24 33.58
CA ILE A 312 19.45 -6.38 33.36
C ILE A 312 19.16 -6.91 31.95
N LEU A 313 19.76 -6.34 30.91
CA LEU A 313 19.57 -6.79 29.53
C LEU A 313 19.95 -8.28 29.34
N VAL A 314 21.05 -8.74 29.94
CA VAL A 314 21.46 -10.15 29.94
C VAL A 314 20.43 -11.06 30.64
N THR A 315 19.78 -10.62 31.72
CA THR A 315 18.66 -11.40 32.31
C THR A 315 17.46 -11.50 31.38
N LYS A 316 17.13 -10.43 30.64
CA LYS A 316 15.95 -10.37 29.75
C LYS A 316 16.17 -11.03 28.38
N ILE A 317 17.42 -11.19 27.92
CA ILE A 317 17.73 -11.76 26.59
C ILE A 317 17.16 -13.17 26.40
N LYS A 318 17.05 -13.97 27.47
CA LYS A 318 16.40 -15.28 27.47
C LYS A 318 14.94 -15.19 27.01
N TRP A 319 14.19 -14.22 27.54
CA TRP A 319 12.79 -14.00 27.17
C TRP A 319 12.64 -13.54 25.71
N PHE A 320 13.56 -12.69 25.22
CA PHE A 320 13.57 -12.29 23.81
C PHE A 320 13.82 -13.50 22.89
N TYR A 321 14.82 -14.34 23.20
CA TYR A 321 15.09 -15.57 22.44
C TYR A 321 13.89 -16.52 22.39
N TYR A 322 13.22 -16.78 23.53
CA TYR A 322 12.01 -17.61 23.54
C TYR A 322 10.86 -16.98 22.73
N SER A 323 10.71 -15.65 22.77
CA SER A 323 9.68 -14.93 22.00
C SER A 323 9.92 -15.01 20.49
N VAL A 324 11.17 -14.84 20.04
CA VAL A 324 11.55 -14.99 18.62
C VAL A 324 11.41 -16.45 18.18
N ARG A 325 11.80 -17.43 19.01
CA ARG A 325 11.60 -18.86 18.75
C ARG A 325 10.11 -19.22 18.61
N TYR A 326 9.24 -18.64 19.44
CA TYR A 326 7.79 -18.83 19.33
C TYR A 326 7.23 -18.28 18.01
N VAL A 327 7.60 -17.06 17.62
CA VAL A 327 7.20 -16.48 16.32
C VAL A 327 7.70 -17.33 15.14
N TYR A 328 8.96 -17.78 15.16
CA TYR A 328 9.52 -18.65 14.13
C TYR A 328 8.77 -19.99 14.02
N LEU A 329 8.44 -20.63 15.15
CA LEU A 329 7.69 -21.88 15.15
C LEU A 329 6.24 -21.69 14.64
N LEU A 330 5.58 -20.59 15.02
CA LEU A 330 4.25 -20.23 14.52
C LEU A 330 4.26 -20.03 13.00
N VAL A 331 5.18 -19.20 12.49
CA VAL A 331 5.33 -18.92 11.05
C VAL A 331 5.66 -20.20 10.27
N ARG A 332 6.56 -21.05 10.78
CA ARG A 332 6.87 -22.35 10.17
C ARG A 332 5.68 -23.31 10.16
N HIS A 333 4.84 -23.29 11.20
CA HIS A 333 3.65 -24.13 11.29
C HIS A 333 2.59 -23.67 10.30
N MET A 334 2.31 -22.36 10.25
CA MET A 334 1.36 -21.77 9.30
C MET A 334 1.82 -21.95 7.85
N TYR A 335 3.11 -21.75 7.54
CA TYR A 335 3.69 -22.04 6.22
C TYR A 335 3.42 -23.48 5.76
N ARG A 336 3.55 -24.47 6.68
CA ARG A 336 3.37 -25.89 6.35
C ARG A 336 1.90 -26.29 6.14
N ILE A 337 0.95 -25.53 6.68
CA ILE A 337 -0.49 -25.85 6.60
C ILE A 337 -1.18 -25.03 5.49
N TYR A 338 -0.95 -23.72 5.46
CA TYR A 338 -1.66 -22.79 4.58
C TYR A 338 -0.82 -22.34 3.36
N GLY A 339 0.42 -22.82 3.24
CA GLY A 339 1.35 -22.39 2.20
C GLY A 339 1.83 -20.94 2.38
N LEU A 340 2.53 -20.42 1.35
CA LEU A 340 3.13 -19.08 1.40
C LEU A 340 2.10 -17.94 1.24
N GLN A 341 1.07 -18.13 0.40
CA GLN A 341 0.15 -17.06 0.02
C GLN A 341 -0.78 -16.67 1.17
N LEU A 342 -1.49 -17.63 1.78
CA LEU A 342 -2.33 -17.36 2.95
C LEU A 342 -1.50 -16.90 4.16
N LEU A 343 -0.27 -17.42 4.33
CA LEU A 343 0.64 -16.92 5.37
C LEU A 343 0.95 -15.43 5.17
N MET A 344 1.24 -15.01 3.93
CA MET A 344 1.51 -13.60 3.61
C MET A 344 0.27 -12.74 3.82
N GLU A 345 -0.91 -13.23 3.42
CA GLU A 345 -2.18 -12.52 3.55
C GLU A 345 -2.63 -12.36 5.02
N ASP A 346 -2.61 -13.44 5.82
CA ASP A 346 -2.86 -13.37 7.27
C ASP A 346 -1.87 -12.41 7.93
N THR A 347 -0.58 -12.55 7.64
CA THR A 347 0.46 -11.68 8.19
C THR A 347 0.21 -10.21 7.83
N TRP A 348 -0.20 -9.91 6.60
CA TRP A 348 -0.53 -8.56 6.12
C TRP A 348 -1.78 -7.98 6.81
N LYS A 349 -2.85 -8.77 6.91
CA LYS A 349 -4.10 -8.44 7.62
C LYS A 349 -3.85 -8.21 9.12
N ARG A 350 -3.21 -9.16 9.80
CA ARG A 350 -2.84 -9.16 11.23
C ARG A 350 -1.93 -8.00 11.62
N ILE A 351 -0.92 -7.68 10.80
CA ILE A 351 -0.03 -6.54 11.05
C ILE A 351 -0.73 -5.21 10.77
N ARG A 352 -1.82 -5.23 9.98
CA ARG A 352 -2.51 -4.07 9.40
C ARG A 352 -1.52 -3.19 8.61
N PHE A 353 -0.70 -3.84 7.79
CA PHE A 353 0.49 -3.26 7.16
C PHE A 353 0.24 -1.94 6.39
N PRO A 354 -0.86 -1.76 5.61
CA PRO A 354 -1.18 -0.47 4.98
C PRO A 354 -1.51 0.67 5.97
N ALA A 355 -1.95 0.36 7.21
CA ALA A 355 -2.09 1.38 8.25
C ALA A 355 -0.72 1.79 8.82
N VAL A 356 0.19 0.83 9.04
CA VAL A 356 1.56 1.11 9.50
C VAL A 356 2.32 1.96 8.46
N LEU A 357 2.21 1.63 7.17
CA LEU A 357 2.80 2.42 6.08
C LEU A 357 2.23 3.85 6.01
N ARG A 358 0.91 4.03 6.13
CA ARG A 358 0.29 5.37 6.18
C ARG A 358 0.82 6.21 7.33
N VAL A 359 0.86 5.66 8.55
CA VAL A 359 1.34 6.40 9.73
C VAL A 359 2.85 6.68 9.62
N PHE A 360 3.65 5.76 9.12
CA PHE A 360 5.08 5.99 8.83
C PHE A 360 5.28 7.17 7.84
N TRP A 361 4.57 7.15 6.71
CA TRP A 361 4.72 8.21 5.70
C TRP A 361 4.22 9.56 6.20
N LEU A 362 3.03 9.60 6.82
CA LEU A 362 2.46 10.83 7.37
C LEU A 362 3.31 11.42 8.50
N THR A 363 3.83 10.60 9.42
CA THR A 363 4.70 11.09 10.51
C THR A 363 6.06 11.57 10.01
N ARG A 364 6.62 10.94 8.97
CA ARG A 364 7.83 11.44 8.29
C ARG A 364 7.56 12.77 7.57
N LEU A 365 6.44 12.88 6.86
CA LEU A 365 6.05 14.08 6.13
C LEU A 365 5.79 15.26 7.08
N THR A 366 5.04 15.06 8.17
CA THR A 366 4.76 16.13 9.14
C THR A 366 6.00 16.57 9.91
N ALA A 367 6.89 15.65 10.28
CA ALA A 367 8.18 16.02 10.89
C ALA A 367 9.01 16.91 9.93
N GLN A 368 9.04 16.58 8.64
CA GLN A 368 9.73 17.38 7.63
C GLN A 368 9.02 18.73 7.38
N ALA A 369 7.69 18.78 7.39
CA ALA A 369 6.93 20.01 7.26
C ALA A 369 7.16 20.97 8.44
N VAL A 370 7.20 20.45 9.67
CA VAL A 370 7.52 21.24 10.88
C VAL A 370 8.93 21.80 10.81
N VAL A 371 9.93 20.99 10.43
CA VAL A 371 11.32 21.48 10.27
C VAL A 371 11.43 22.53 9.18
N LEU A 372 10.82 22.31 8.01
CA LEU A 372 10.92 23.26 6.90
C LEU A 372 10.18 24.57 7.20
N THR A 373 8.98 24.50 7.82
CA THR A 373 8.24 25.68 8.29
C THR A 373 9.02 26.46 9.36
N TYR A 374 9.70 25.76 10.27
CA TYR A 374 10.56 26.39 11.27
C TYR A 374 11.75 27.11 10.62
N VAL A 375 12.41 26.49 9.64
CA VAL A 375 13.52 27.12 8.89
C VAL A 375 13.06 28.36 8.12
N VAL A 376 11.91 28.29 7.44
CA VAL A 376 11.31 29.45 6.74
C VAL A 376 11.02 30.58 7.73
N LYS A 377 10.34 30.29 8.85
CA LYS A 377 10.07 31.32 9.88
C LYS A 377 11.34 31.87 10.55
N MET A 378 12.42 31.09 10.65
CA MET A 378 13.72 31.57 11.16
C MET A 378 14.49 32.43 10.14
N ALA A 379 14.11 32.43 8.86
CA ALA A 379 14.65 33.33 7.83
C ALA A 379 13.82 34.64 7.71
N GLU A 380 12.49 34.53 7.82
CA GLU A 380 11.54 35.65 7.68
C GLU A 380 11.60 36.68 8.84
N THR A 381 12.26 36.36 9.96
CA THR A 381 12.44 37.23 11.16
C THR A 381 13.18 38.56 10.92
N ASN A 382 13.67 38.82 9.71
CA ASN A 382 14.27 40.10 9.32
C ASN A 382 13.24 41.11 8.75
N THR A 383 11.97 40.74 8.65
CA THR A 383 10.89 41.58 8.09
C THR A 383 9.60 41.47 8.91
N GLU A 384 8.93 42.60 9.12
CA GLU A 384 7.84 42.73 10.10
C GLU A 384 6.56 41.95 9.75
N ASP A 385 6.06 41.20 10.75
CA ASP A 385 4.67 40.79 11.00
C ASP A 385 3.75 40.52 9.78
N LYS A 386 4.06 39.45 9.05
CA LYS A 386 3.03 38.68 8.32
C LYS A 386 2.99 37.23 8.81
N PHE A 387 1.93 36.89 9.53
CA PHE A 387 1.71 35.54 10.07
C PHE A 387 1.35 34.49 8.98
N LEU A 388 0.98 34.96 7.79
CA LEU A 388 0.71 34.15 6.60
C LEU A 388 1.98 34.00 5.76
N ILE A 389 2.40 32.75 5.57
CA ILE A 389 3.45 32.35 4.63
C ILE A 389 3.04 32.79 3.21
N SER A 390 3.98 33.34 2.42
CA SER A 390 3.70 33.72 1.03
C SER A 390 3.21 32.52 0.20
N TRP A 391 2.37 32.76 -0.80
CA TRP A 391 1.88 31.70 -1.70
C TRP A 391 3.03 30.96 -2.38
N ASP A 392 4.08 31.68 -2.80
CA ASP A 392 5.26 31.11 -3.44
C ASP A 392 6.06 30.23 -2.45
N ASN A 393 6.32 30.73 -1.24
CA ASN A 393 6.97 29.99 -0.16
C ASN A 393 6.16 28.72 0.22
N CYS A 394 4.83 28.80 0.15
CA CYS A 394 3.93 27.66 0.37
C CYS A 394 4.05 26.61 -0.75
N TRP A 395 4.11 27.05 -2.01
CA TRP A 395 4.30 26.17 -3.16
C TRP A 395 5.67 25.47 -3.14
N GLU A 396 6.76 26.19 -2.84
CA GLU A 396 8.09 25.60 -2.67
C GLU A 396 8.14 24.58 -1.52
N LEU A 397 7.45 24.87 -0.40
CA LEU A 397 7.31 23.95 0.72
C LEU A 397 6.54 22.68 0.33
N ILE A 398 5.44 22.80 -0.42
CA ILE A 398 4.67 21.66 -0.96
C ILE A 398 5.54 20.82 -1.91
N CYS A 399 6.24 21.44 -2.86
CA CYS A 399 7.15 20.74 -3.77
C CYS A 399 8.29 20.02 -3.02
N SER A 400 8.89 20.68 -2.03
CA SER A 400 9.96 20.10 -1.19
C SER A 400 9.47 18.89 -0.39
N LEU A 401 8.25 18.95 0.17
CA LEU A 401 7.62 17.85 0.87
C LEU A 401 7.31 16.67 -0.05
N ILE A 402 6.79 16.94 -1.25
CA ILE A 402 6.50 15.92 -2.27
C ILE A 402 7.79 15.21 -2.72
N ILE A 403 8.87 15.94 -2.98
CA ILE A 403 10.19 15.40 -3.35
C ILE A 403 10.77 14.52 -2.22
N SER A 404 10.63 14.96 -0.96
CA SER A 404 11.14 14.25 0.21
C SER A 404 10.28 13.05 0.62
N GLY A 405 9.00 13.05 0.26
CA GLY A 405 8.06 11.92 0.43
C GLY A 405 8.25 10.77 -0.57
N CYS A 406 9.27 10.84 -1.44
CA CYS A 406 9.60 9.85 -2.47
C CYS A 406 11.10 9.52 -2.56
N ASP A 407 11.89 9.74 -1.49
CA ASP A 407 13.35 9.53 -1.54
C ASP A 407 13.81 8.07 -1.43
N SER A 408 12.97 7.19 -0.88
CA SER A 408 13.24 5.76 -0.72
C SER A 408 12.07 4.92 -1.22
N THR A 409 12.33 3.68 -1.61
CA THR A 409 11.27 2.73 -2.02
C THR A 409 10.24 2.50 -0.91
N LEU A 410 10.62 2.63 0.37
CA LEU A 410 9.70 2.54 1.50
C LEU A 410 8.83 3.80 1.64
N THR A 411 9.35 4.99 1.33
CA THR A 411 8.50 6.20 1.24
C THR A 411 7.51 6.12 0.08
N VAL A 412 7.90 5.55 -1.07
CA VAL A 412 6.99 5.33 -2.20
C VAL A 412 5.88 4.32 -1.84
N LEU A 413 6.20 3.23 -1.13
CA LEU A 413 5.19 2.32 -0.55
C LEU A 413 4.26 3.02 0.45
N GLY A 414 4.82 3.93 1.26
CA GLY A 414 4.05 4.81 2.15
C GLY A 414 3.07 5.72 1.40
N MET A 415 3.51 6.32 0.31
CA MET A 415 2.69 7.15 -0.57
C MET A 415 1.59 6.31 -1.26
N SER A 416 1.91 5.12 -1.77
CA SER A 416 0.93 4.14 -2.25
C SER A 416 -0.13 3.82 -1.18
N ALA A 417 0.27 3.63 0.08
CA ALA A 417 -0.69 3.35 1.15
C ALA A 417 -1.61 4.54 1.48
N VAL A 418 -1.16 5.79 1.28
CA VAL A 418 -2.02 6.99 1.36
C VAL A 418 -2.95 7.10 0.16
N ILE A 419 -2.43 6.90 -1.06
CA ILE A 419 -3.21 6.85 -2.31
C ILE A 419 -4.31 5.80 -2.24
N SER A 420 -4.02 4.61 -1.69
CA SER A 420 -5.00 3.55 -1.42
C SER A 420 -6.20 4.05 -0.61
N SER A 421 -5.92 4.83 0.44
CA SER A 421 -6.96 5.40 1.31
C SER A 421 -7.80 6.45 0.60
N ILE A 422 -7.18 7.31 -0.22
CA ILE A 422 -7.87 8.34 -1.00
C ILE A 422 -8.75 7.69 -2.08
N ALA A 423 -8.20 6.73 -2.83
CA ALA A 423 -8.89 5.99 -3.88
C ALA A 423 -10.08 5.17 -3.34
N HIS A 424 -9.94 4.57 -2.15
CA HIS A 424 -11.02 3.84 -1.48
C HIS A 424 -12.18 4.78 -1.09
N TYR A 425 -11.90 5.92 -0.44
CA TYR A 425 -12.95 6.88 -0.10
C TYR A 425 -13.57 7.57 -1.33
N LEU A 426 -12.79 7.77 -2.40
CA LEU A 426 -13.30 8.27 -3.68
C LEU A 426 -14.28 7.26 -4.31
N GLY A 427 -13.94 5.97 -4.35
CA GLY A 427 -14.81 4.92 -4.88
C GLY A 427 -16.10 4.78 -4.08
N LEU A 428 -16.01 4.73 -2.74
CA LEU A 428 -17.20 4.69 -1.86
C LEU A 428 -18.07 5.94 -2.02
N GLY A 429 -17.47 7.13 -2.16
CA GLY A 429 -18.20 8.38 -2.39
C GLY A 429 -18.94 8.41 -3.73
N ILE A 430 -18.38 7.77 -4.76
CA ILE A 430 -19.02 7.65 -6.08
C ILE A 430 -20.14 6.61 -6.06
N LEU A 431 -19.92 5.43 -5.47
CA LEU A 431 -20.96 4.41 -5.27
C LEU A 431 -22.16 4.97 -4.51
N ALA A 432 -21.92 5.62 -3.37
CA ALA A 432 -22.97 6.24 -2.56
C ALA A 432 -23.69 7.41 -3.26
N PHE A 433 -23.05 8.06 -4.24
CA PHE A 433 -23.68 9.09 -5.07
C PHE A 433 -24.51 8.50 -6.23
N ILE A 434 -24.02 7.42 -6.85
CA ILE A 434 -24.73 6.65 -7.89
C ILE A 434 -25.94 5.91 -7.30
N GLY A 435 -25.84 5.45 -6.05
CA GLY A 435 -26.85 4.63 -5.39
C GLY A 435 -26.71 3.12 -5.67
N SER A 436 -25.54 2.65 -6.15
CA SER A 436 -25.23 1.22 -6.19
C SER A 436 -24.60 0.77 -4.86
N THR A 437 -24.94 -0.46 -4.46
CA THR A 437 -24.50 -1.12 -3.22
C THR A 437 -23.38 -2.14 -3.42
N ASP A 438 -23.01 -2.43 -4.68
CA ASP A 438 -22.26 -3.63 -5.07
C ASP A 438 -20.89 -3.71 -4.36
N GLU A 439 -20.62 -4.86 -3.72
CA GLU A 439 -19.38 -5.09 -2.96
C GLU A 439 -18.13 -4.99 -3.85
N ASP A 440 -18.23 -5.40 -5.11
CA ASP A 440 -17.07 -5.65 -5.96
C ASP A 440 -16.42 -4.39 -6.53
N ASP A 441 -17.18 -3.31 -6.69
CA ASP A 441 -16.68 -2.01 -7.15
C ASP A 441 -15.73 -1.34 -6.13
N LYS A 442 -15.70 -1.84 -4.88
CA LYS A 442 -14.81 -1.36 -3.82
C LYS A 442 -13.32 -1.64 -4.12
N ARG A 443 -13.02 -2.45 -5.14
CA ARG A 443 -11.68 -2.82 -5.63
C ARG A 443 -10.79 -1.62 -6.04
N LEU A 444 -11.34 -0.44 -6.32
CA LEU A 444 -10.58 0.79 -6.63
C LEU A 444 -9.46 1.10 -5.60
N GLY A 445 -9.76 0.90 -4.31
CA GLY A 445 -8.83 1.13 -3.21
C GLY A 445 -7.58 0.25 -3.21
N PHE A 446 -7.61 -0.87 -3.94
CA PHE A 446 -6.48 -1.80 -4.11
C PHE A 446 -5.76 -1.61 -5.46
N VAL A 447 -6.50 -1.40 -6.55
CA VAL A 447 -5.90 -1.31 -7.90
C VAL A 447 -5.05 -0.04 -8.09
N ALA A 448 -5.59 1.13 -7.73
CA ALA A 448 -4.91 2.42 -7.87
C ALA A 448 -3.51 2.50 -7.19
N PRO A 449 -3.32 2.12 -5.91
CA PRO A 449 -2.01 2.20 -5.26
C PRO A 449 -0.98 1.20 -5.79
N VAL A 450 -1.43 0.04 -6.31
CA VAL A 450 -0.57 -0.97 -6.95
C VAL A 450 -0.08 -0.44 -8.30
N LEU A 451 -0.97 0.13 -9.12
CA LEU A 451 -0.59 0.77 -10.38
C LEU A 451 0.42 1.91 -10.15
N PHE A 452 0.16 2.78 -9.18
CA PHE A 452 1.11 3.85 -8.82
C PHE A 452 2.48 3.30 -8.40
N PHE A 453 2.52 2.24 -7.59
CA PHE A 453 3.77 1.62 -7.16
C PHE A 453 4.56 1.04 -8.35
N ILE A 454 3.87 0.37 -9.28
CA ILE A 454 4.47 -0.18 -10.50
C ILE A 454 5.06 0.95 -11.37
N LEU A 455 4.32 2.05 -11.59
CA LEU A 455 4.82 3.22 -12.33
C LEU A 455 6.04 3.85 -11.67
N ALA A 456 6.04 3.99 -10.35
CA ALA A 456 7.18 4.54 -9.59
C ALA A 456 8.43 3.65 -9.66
N LEU A 457 8.27 2.31 -9.60
CA LEU A 457 9.37 1.36 -9.82
C LEU A 457 9.87 1.38 -11.28
N GLN A 458 8.97 1.38 -12.26
CA GLN A 458 9.29 1.39 -13.69
C GLN A 458 10.04 2.66 -14.12
N THR A 459 9.74 3.80 -13.49
CA THR A 459 10.42 5.09 -13.71
C THR A 459 11.68 5.29 -12.86
N GLY A 460 11.97 4.37 -11.92
CA GLY A 460 13.15 4.40 -11.05
C GLY A 460 13.12 5.53 -10.00
N LEU A 461 11.93 5.98 -9.59
CA LEU A 461 11.69 7.30 -9.00
C LEU A 461 12.65 7.69 -7.85
N SER A 462 12.89 6.81 -6.88
CA SER A 462 13.74 7.09 -5.71
C SER A 462 15.23 7.23 -6.05
N GLY A 463 15.70 6.69 -7.18
CA GLY A 463 17.11 6.73 -7.59
C GLY A 463 17.55 8.03 -8.27
N LEU A 464 16.62 8.97 -8.49
CA LEU A 464 16.84 10.18 -9.29
C LEU A 464 17.30 11.38 -8.46
N LYS A 465 17.72 12.46 -9.13
CA LYS A 465 17.97 13.75 -8.48
C LYS A 465 16.66 14.43 -8.01
N PRO A 466 16.68 15.25 -6.95
CA PRO A 466 15.49 15.91 -6.39
C PRO A 466 14.61 16.62 -7.44
N GLU A 467 15.21 17.39 -8.35
CA GLU A 467 14.54 18.14 -9.39
C GLU A 467 13.82 17.24 -10.42
N GLU A 468 14.44 16.12 -10.81
CA GLU A 468 13.82 15.16 -11.73
C GLU A 468 12.68 14.37 -11.08
N ARG A 469 12.74 14.13 -9.76
CA ARG A 469 11.70 13.36 -9.03
C ARG A 469 10.35 14.03 -9.16
N LEU A 470 10.26 15.35 -8.95
CA LEU A 470 8.99 16.08 -9.02
C LEU A 470 8.35 15.98 -10.41
N VAL A 471 9.15 16.10 -11.46
CA VAL A 471 8.69 16.00 -12.85
C VAL A 471 8.25 14.58 -13.20
N ARG A 472 8.97 13.53 -12.76
CA ARG A 472 8.52 12.14 -13.02
C ARG A 472 7.35 11.72 -12.13
N LEU A 473 7.24 12.26 -10.92
CA LEU A 473 6.13 12.00 -10.01
C LEU A 473 4.83 12.65 -10.49
N SER A 474 4.84 13.90 -10.92
CA SER A 474 3.67 14.55 -11.53
C SER A 474 3.19 13.81 -12.79
N ARG A 475 4.13 13.35 -13.64
CA ARG A 475 3.83 12.48 -14.78
C ARG A 475 3.15 11.15 -14.39
N ASN A 476 3.62 10.52 -13.31
CA ASN A 476 3.01 9.29 -12.77
C ASN A 476 1.64 9.54 -12.12
N MET A 477 1.46 10.66 -11.42
CA MET A 477 0.17 11.06 -10.81
C MET A 477 -0.89 11.37 -11.86
N CYS A 478 -0.50 11.97 -12.98
CA CYS A 478 -1.38 12.19 -14.12
C CYS A 478 -1.85 10.88 -14.76
N LEU A 479 -0.94 9.91 -14.97
CA LEU A 479 -1.31 8.57 -15.45
C LEU A 479 -2.22 7.83 -14.47
N LEU A 480 -1.94 7.95 -13.16
CA LEU A 480 -2.78 7.40 -12.09
C LEU A 480 -4.19 8.01 -12.12
N LEU A 481 -4.31 9.34 -12.26
CA LEU A 481 -5.60 10.03 -12.36
C LEU A 481 -6.41 9.52 -13.56
N THR A 482 -5.79 9.42 -14.74
CA THR A 482 -6.45 8.88 -15.94
C THR A 482 -6.91 7.44 -15.73
N ALA A 483 -6.11 6.59 -15.09
CA ALA A 483 -6.49 5.20 -14.78
C ALA A 483 -7.60 5.09 -13.73
N VAL A 484 -7.63 5.97 -12.73
CA VAL A 484 -8.72 6.07 -11.75
C VAL A 484 -10.02 6.48 -12.45
N LEU A 485 -9.99 7.43 -13.39
CA LEU A 485 -11.16 7.83 -14.18
C LEU A 485 -11.65 6.70 -15.11
N HIS A 486 -10.75 5.90 -15.70
CA HIS A 486 -11.13 4.66 -16.41
C HIS A 486 -11.82 3.64 -15.49
N PHE A 487 -11.32 3.45 -14.26
CA PHE A 487 -11.98 2.55 -13.31
C PHE A 487 -13.38 3.05 -12.94
N ILE A 488 -13.54 4.35 -12.68
CA ILE A 488 -14.83 4.97 -12.38
C ILE A 488 -15.82 4.84 -13.56
N HIS A 489 -15.36 4.93 -14.81
CA HIS A 489 -16.20 4.61 -15.97
C HIS A 489 -16.65 3.14 -15.95
N GLY A 490 -15.75 2.21 -15.62
CA GLY A 490 -16.07 0.79 -15.46
C GLY A 490 -17.16 0.49 -14.41
N MET A 491 -17.18 1.25 -13.31
CA MET A 491 -18.26 1.22 -12.29
C MET A 491 -19.57 1.85 -12.80
N THR A 492 -19.47 2.87 -13.67
CA THR A 492 -20.62 3.68 -14.12
C THR A 492 -21.36 3.05 -15.30
N ASP A 493 -20.68 2.35 -16.20
CA ASP A 493 -21.29 1.76 -17.41
C ASP A 493 -22.38 0.72 -17.11
N PRO A 494 -22.19 -0.27 -16.21
CA PRO A 494 -23.23 -1.26 -15.90
C PRO A 494 -24.50 -0.62 -15.35
N VAL A 495 -24.34 0.35 -14.43
CA VAL A 495 -25.47 1.07 -13.82
C VAL A 495 -26.18 1.97 -14.84
N LEU A 496 -25.44 2.58 -15.78
CA LEU A 496 -26.05 3.35 -16.86
C LEU A 496 -26.86 2.45 -17.82
N MET A 497 -26.37 1.25 -18.11
CA MET A 497 -27.06 0.27 -18.95
C MET A 497 -28.32 -0.27 -18.27
N SER A 498 -28.23 -0.74 -17.02
CA SER A 498 -29.39 -1.29 -16.28
C SER A 498 -30.46 -0.23 -16.02
N LEU A 499 -30.06 1.01 -15.67
CA LEU A 499 -31.00 2.11 -15.49
C LEU A 499 -31.69 2.50 -16.81
N SER A 500 -31.04 2.37 -17.97
CA SER A 500 -31.67 2.58 -19.28
C SER A 500 -32.70 1.48 -19.61
N ALA A 501 -32.41 0.22 -19.27
CA ALA A 501 -33.32 -0.91 -19.45
C ALA A 501 -34.52 -0.89 -18.49
N SER A 502 -34.44 -0.15 -17.37
CA SER A 502 -35.56 0.01 -16.44
C SER A 502 -36.75 0.82 -17.01
N HIS A 503 -36.54 1.57 -18.10
CA HIS A 503 -37.49 2.50 -18.73
C HIS A 503 -38.12 3.58 -17.81
N VAL A 504 -37.76 3.66 -16.52
CA VAL A 504 -38.35 4.62 -15.58
C VAL A 504 -37.84 6.04 -15.84
N SER A 505 -38.72 6.93 -16.33
CA SER A 505 -38.40 8.33 -16.69
C SER A 505 -38.07 9.28 -15.51
N SER A 506 -37.87 8.75 -14.30
CA SER A 506 -37.68 9.53 -13.07
C SER A 506 -36.31 10.24 -13.02
N PHE A 507 -36.28 11.52 -13.40
CA PHE A 507 -35.05 12.33 -13.50
C PHE A 507 -34.10 12.24 -12.30
N ARG A 508 -34.62 12.13 -11.07
CA ARG A 508 -33.80 12.00 -9.84
C ARG A 508 -32.95 10.73 -9.77
N ARG A 509 -33.34 9.63 -10.44
CA ARG A 509 -32.54 8.39 -10.50
C ARG A 509 -31.46 8.46 -11.59
N HIS A 510 -31.76 9.12 -12.71
CA HIS A 510 -30.81 9.32 -13.82
C HIS A 510 -29.75 10.39 -13.55
N PHE A 511 -30.10 11.45 -12.81
CA PHE A 511 -29.22 12.60 -12.58
C PHE A 511 -27.82 12.26 -12.04
N PRO A 512 -27.64 11.40 -11.01
CA PRO A 512 -26.30 11.13 -10.47
C PRO A 512 -25.39 10.40 -11.47
N VAL A 513 -25.90 9.37 -12.14
CA VAL A 513 -25.14 8.58 -13.12
C VAL A 513 -24.74 9.43 -14.34
N LEU A 514 -25.65 10.28 -14.82
CA LEU A 514 -25.37 11.23 -15.89
C LEU A 514 -24.41 12.34 -15.47
N PHE A 515 -24.46 12.81 -14.21
CA PHE A 515 -23.52 13.78 -13.68
C PHE A 515 -22.10 13.21 -13.55
N VAL A 516 -21.96 11.97 -13.05
CA VAL A 516 -20.68 11.26 -13.04
C VAL A 516 -20.15 11.09 -14.46
N SER A 517 -21.00 10.67 -15.41
CA SER A 517 -20.64 10.51 -16.82
C SER A 517 -20.19 11.83 -17.47
N ALA A 518 -20.84 12.96 -17.16
CA ALA A 518 -20.42 14.28 -17.62
C ALA A 518 -19.06 14.68 -17.02
N CYS A 519 -18.82 14.43 -15.74
CA CYS A 519 -17.52 14.63 -15.10
C CYS A 519 -16.42 13.76 -15.73
N LEU A 520 -16.71 12.50 -16.04
CA LEU A 520 -15.81 11.57 -16.73
C LEU A 520 -15.46 12.01 -18.16
N PHE A 521 -16.31 12.78 -18.83
CA PHE A 521 -15.97 13.39 -20.12
C PHE A 521 -15.17 14.69 -19.96
N ILE A 522 -15.57 15.57 -19.04
CA ILE A 522 -14.97 16.91 -18.88
C ILE A 522 -13.57 16.85 -18.28
N LEU A 523 -13.34 16.02 -17.26
CA LEU A 523 -12.06 15.99 -16.53
C LEU A 523 -10.87 15.54 -17.41
N PRO A 524 -10.95 14.49 -18.25
CA PRO A 524 -9.84 14.11 -19.15
C PRO A 524 -9.59 15.13 -20.26
N VAL A 525 -10.63 15.84 -20.74
CA VAL A 525 -10.49 16.91 -21.73
C VAL A 525 -9.75 18.11 -21.13
N LEU A 526 -10.15 18.56 -19.93
CA LEU A 526 -9.45 19.63 -19.19
C LEU A 526 -8.01 19.24 -18.87
N LEU A 527 -7.78 18.00 -18.40
CA LEU A 527 -6.45 17.47 -18.13
C LEU A 527 -5.58 17.50 -19.40
N SER A 528 -6.09 17.01 -20.53
CA SER A 528 -5.37 17.00 -21.81
C SER A 528 -5.04 18.41 -22.29
N TYR A 529 -6.00 19.35 -22.21
CA TYR A 529 -5.81 20.75 -22.58
C TYR A 529 -4.72 21.44 -21.76
N VAL A 530 -4.76 21.31 -20.43
CA VAL A 530 -3.74 21.86 -19.52
C VAL A 530 -2.36 21.28 -19.83
N LEU A 531 -2.28 19.96 -20.06
CA LEU A 531 -1.00 19.31 -20.37
C LEU A 531 -0.39 19.76 -21.71
N TRP A 532 -1.20 19.93 -22.76
CA TRP A 532 -0.73 20.43 -24.06
C TRP A 532 -0.24 21.88 -23.98
N HIS A 533 -0.81 22.70 -23.10
CA HIS A 533 -0.37 24.09 -22.90
C HIS A 533 0.93 24.18 -22.08
N HIS A 534 1.15 23.26 -21.12
CA HIS A 534 2.30 23.31 -20.21
C HIS A 534 3.50 22.42 -20.61
N TYR A 535 3.32 21.43 -21.48
CA TYR A 535 4.37 20.50 -21.87
C TYR A 535 4.49 20.37 -23.39
N ALA A 536 5.73 20.40 -23.89
CA ALA A 536 6.04 20.07 -25.27
C ALA A 536 5.62 18.61 -25.60
N LEU A 537 5.36 18.32 -26.88
CA LEU A 537 5.01 16.98 -27.35
C LEU A 537 6.15 15.99 -27.06
N ASN A 538 5.82 14.96 -26.28
CA ASN A 538 6.75 13.92 -25.79
C ASN A 538 6.04 12.55 -25.79
N THR A 539 6.81 11.45 -25.82
CA THR A 539 6.32 10.05 -25.77
C THR A 539 5.34 9.80 -24.61
N TRP A 540 5.61 10.39 -23.45
CA TRP A 540 4.72 10.36 -22.28
C TRP A 540 3.43 11.18 -22.46
N LEU A 541 3.50 12.39 -23.03
CA LEU A 541 2.33 13.24 -23.21
C LEU A 541 1.35 12.60 -24.19
N PHE A 542 1.87 12.07 -25.31
CA PHE A 542 1.10 11.26 -26.24
C PHE A 542 0.39 10.10 -25.51
N ALA A 543 1.10 9.36 -24.66
CA ALA A 543 0.54 8.23 -23.92
C ALA A 543 -0.61 8.61 -22.97
N VAL A 544 -0.49 9.70 -22.22
CA VAL A 544 -1.60 10.21 -21.39
C VAL A 544 -2.79 10.61 -22.26
N THR A 545 -2.54 11.34 -23.35
CA THR A 545 -3.62 11.88 -24.18
C THR A 545 -4.39 10.79 -24.93
N ALA A 546 -3.71 9.71 -25.35
CA ALA A 546 -4.38 8.54 -25.90
C ALA A 546 -5.32 7.89 -24.87
N PHE A 547 -4.88 7.65 -23.62
CA PHE A 547 -5.75 7.13 -22.57
C PHE A 547 -6.91 8.07 -22.21
N CYS A 548 -6.71 9.39 -22.28
CA CYS A 548 -7.79 10.37 -22.06
C CYS A 548 -8.82 10.34 -23.21
N VAL A 549 -8.38 10.26 -24.47
CA VAL A 549 -9.28 10.13 -25.63
C VAL A 549 -10.02 8.78 -25.60
N GLU A 550 -9.35 7.68 -25.24
CA GLU A 550 -9.97 6.37 -25.06
C GLU A 550 -11.12 6.42 -24.04
N LEU A 551 -10.91 7.09 -22.89
CA LEU A 551 -11.95 7.29 -21.88
C LEU A 551 -13.10 8.17 -22.40
N CYS A 552 -12.80 9.29 -23.06
CA CYS A 552 -13.84 10.14 -23.64
C CYS A 552 -14.69 9.40 -24.69
N LEU A 553 -14.08 8.52 -25.50
CA LEU A 553 -14.78 7.69 -26.48
C LEU A 553 -15.65 6.62 -25.80
N LYS A 554 -15.15 5.95 -24.76
CA LYS A 554 -15.92 5.03 -23.92
C LYS A 554 -17.17 5.71 -23.35
N VAL A 555 -17.00 6.87 -22.71
CA VAL A 555 -18.11 7.66 -22.15
C VAL A 555 -19.11 8.10 -23.24
N ILE A 556 -18.64 8.52 -24.43
CA ILE A 556 -19.52 8.84 -25.57
C ILE A 556 -20.33 7.59 -26.00
N VAL A 557 -19.70 6.42 -26.10
CA VAL A 557 -20.37 5.16 -26.46
C VAL A 557 -21.44 4.78 -25.43
N SER A 558 -21.11 4.82 -24.14
CA SER A 558 -22.05 4.57 -23.04
C SER A 558 -23.26 5.52 -23.09
N ILE A 559 -23.01 6.83 -23.20
CA ILE A 559 -24.07 7.85 -23.29
C ILE A 559 -24.90 7.68 -24.57
N THR A 560 -24.30 7.33 -25.71
CA THR A 560 -25.03 7.11 -26.97
C THR A 560 -25.96 5.91 -26.88
N VAL A 561 -25.51 4.80 -26.28
CA VAL A 561 -26.34 3.61 -26.06
C VAL A 561 -27.46 3.90 -25.06
N TYR A 562 -27.18 4.60 -23.97
CA TYR A 562 -28.20 5.09 -23.03
C TYR A 562 -29.26 5.96 -23.73
N ILE A 563 -28.86 6.91 -24.58
CA ILE A 563 -29.79 7.76 -25.34
C ILE A 563 -30.66 6.92 -26.28
N LEU A 564 -30.11 5.90 -26.95
CA LEU A 564 -30.88 5.00 -27.82
C LEU A 564 -31.97 4.23 -27.04
N PHE A 565 -31.64 3.67 -25.86
CA PHE A 565 -32.64 3.00 -25.01
C PHE A 565 -33.68 3.96 -24.42
N MET A 566 -33.28 5.17 -24.02
CA MET A 566 -34.22 6.19 -23.54
C MET A 566 -35.15 6.71 -24.64
N ILE A 567 -34.71 6.70 -25.91
CA ILE A 567 -35.56 7.00 -27.07
C ILE A 567 -36.57 5.88 -27.32
N ASP A 568 -36.13 4.62 -27.31
CA ASP A 568 -37.01 3.45 -27.49
C ASP A 568 -38.12 3.41 -26.42
N GLY A 569 -37.73 3.56 -25.13
CA GLY A 569 -38.66 3.65 -24.00
C GLY A 569 -39.60 4.86 -24.02
N TYR A 570 -39.29 5.92 -24.78
CA TYR A 570 -40.20 7.05 -24.98
C TYR A 570 -41.25 6.77 -26.06
N TYR A 571 -40.87 6.08 -27.13
CA TYR A 571 -41.74 5.94 -28.31
C TYR A 571 -42.80 4.85 -28.23
N ASN A 572 -42.68 3.88 -27.30
CA ASN A 572 -43.64 2.78 -27.07
C ASN A 572 -43.95 1.87 -28.29
N VAL A 573 -43.30 2.11 -29.43
CA VAL A 573 -43.41 1.33 -30.67
C VAL A 573 -42.11 0.59 -30.86
N LEU A 574 -42.17 -0.76 -30.83
CA LEU A 574 -41.01 -1.66 -30.86
C LEU A 574 -40.04 -1.31 -31.99
N TRP A 575 -38.87 -0.74 -31.65
CA TRP A 575 -37.92 -0.30 -32.67
C TRP A 575 -37.04 -1.45 -33.15
N GLU A 576 -37.55 -2.19 -34.15
CA GLU A 576 -36.94 -3.37 -34.79
C GLU A 576 -35.42 -3.32 -35.06
N LYS A 577 -34.85 -2.12 -35.21
CA LYS A 577 -33.43 -1.88 -35.57
C LYS A 577 -32.55 -1.39 -34.41
N LEU A 578 -33.08 -1.25 -33.19
CA LEU A 578 -32.36 -0.72 -32.03
C LEU A 578 -31.05 -1.48 -31.79
N ASP A 579 -31.11 -2.81 -31.66
CA ASP A 579 -29.95 -3.68 -31.40
C ASP A 579 -28.88 -3.60 -32.51
N ASP A 580 -29.29 -3.34 -33.76
CA ASP A 580 -28.37 -3.15 -34.86
C ASP A 580 -27.61 -1.81 -34.68
N TYR A 581 -28.29 -0.73 -34.28
CA TYR A 581 -27.63 0.54 -33.94
C TYR A 581 -26.74 0.42 -32.69
N VAL A 582 -27.21 -0.21 -31.61
CA VAL A 582 -26.43 -0.44 -30.39
C VAL A 582 -25.18 -1.28 -30.71
N TYR A 583 -25.31 -2.31 -31.56
CA TYR A 583 -24.18 -3.07 -32.08
C TYR A 583 -23.22 -2.20 -32.90
N TYR A 584 -23.70 -1.37 -33.84
CA TYR A 584 -22.82 -0.51 -34.63
C TYR A 584 -22.07 0.51 -33.76
N VAL A 585 -22.73 1.12 -32.76
CA VAL A 585 -22.10 2.06 -31.82
C VAL A 585 -21.02 1.36 -30.98
N ARG A 586 -21.38 0.25 -30.30
CA ARG A 586 -20.45 -0.50 -29.44
C ARG A 586 -19.29 -1.11 -30.26
N SER A 587 -19.57 -1.64 -31.45
CA SER A 587 -18.53 -2.17 -32.33
C SER A 587 -17.60 -1.08 -32.89
N THR A 588 -18.11 0.13 -33.14
CA THR A 588 -17.27 1.26 -33.60
C THR A 588 -16.36 1.74 -32.47
N GLY A 589 -16.87 1.83 -31.24
CA GLY A 589 -16.07 2.09 -30.03
C GLY A 589 -14.90 1.12 -29.91
N ASN A 590 -15.19 -0.19 -29.86
CA ASN A 590 -14.18 -1.25 -29.73
C ASN A 590 -13.12 -1.22 -30.86
N ILE A 591 -13.49 -0.85 -32.09
CA ILE A 591 -12.55 -0.72 -33.22
C ILE A 591 -11.63 0.49 -33.01
N ILE A 592 -12.15 1.62 -32.54
CA ILE A 592 -11.33 2.83 -32.29
C ILE A 592 -10.41 2.60 -31.09
N GLU A 593 -10.88 1.98 -30.00
CA GLU A 593 -10.05 1.54 -28.87
C GLU A 593 -8.88 0.66 -29.34
N PHE A 594 -9.14 -0.35 -30.17
CA PHE A 594 -8.11 -1.23 -30.70
C PHE A 594 -7.05 -0.46 -31.52
N ILE A 595 -7.47 0.53 -32.32
CA ILE A 595 -6.54 1.40 -33.06
C ILE A 595 -5.68 2.23 -32.09
N PHE A 596 -6.25 2.81 -31.03
CA PHE A 596 -5.48 3.49 -29.98
C PHE A 596 -4.53 2.53 -29.25
N GLY A 597 -4.96 1.30 -28.94
CA GLY A 597 -4.12 0.26 -28.33
C GLY A 597 -2.90 -0.11 -29.19
N VAL A 598 -3.08 -0.22 -30.51
CA VAL A 598 -1.98 -0.46 -31.47
C VAL A 598 -1.03 0.74 -31.56
N MET A 599 -1.55 1.98 -31.63
CA MET A 599 -0.72 3.19 -31.62
C MET A 599 0.08 3.34 -30.31
N MET A 600 -0.54 3.00 -29.17
CA MET A 600 0.08 3.02 -27.84
C MET A 600 1.19 1.98 -27.71
N PHE A 601 0.98 0.77 -28.22
CA PHE A 601 2.03 -0.24 -28.31
C PHE A 601 3.19 0.20 -29.21
N GLY A 602 2.91 0.87 -30.33
CA GLY A 602 3.94 1.45 -31.20
C GLY A 602 4.81 2.49 -30.48
N ASN A 603 4.20 3.48 -29.81
CA ASN A 603 4.90 4.46 -28.97
C ASN A 603 5.69 3.78 -27.83
N GLY A 604 5.11 2.76 -27.21
CA GLY A 604 5.74 1.97 -26.15
C GLY A 604 6.97 1.18 -26.60
N ALA A 605 6.90 0.57 -27.78
CA ALA A 605 8.01 -0.15 -28.42
C ALA A 605 9.14 0.82 -28.84
N TYR A 606 8.79 1.95 -29.47
CA TYR A 606 9.75 3.02 -29.78
C TYR A 606 10.51 3.49 -28.53
N THR A 607 9.79 3.79 -27.45
CA THR A 607 10.35 4.18 -26.15
C THR A 607 11.30 3.11 -25.59
N MET A 608 10.99 1.82 -25.77
CA MET A 608 11.83 0.72 -25.29
C MET A 608 13.15 0.58 -26.07
N ILE A 609 13.12 0.84 -27.38
CA ILE A 609 14.27 0.71 -28.28
C ILE A 609 15.24 1.89 -28.12
N PHE A 610 14.73 3.13 -28.04
CA PHE A 610 15.55 4.34 -28.12
C PHE A 610 15.77 5.07 -26.78
N GLU A 611 14.88 4.94 -25.79
CA GLU A 611 14.87 5.75 -24.56
C GLU A 611 15.33 4.98 -23.30
N SER A 612 16.08 3.88 -23.50
CA SER A 612 16.55 2.88 -22.54
C SER A 612 15.49 1.87 -22.01
N GLY A 613 15.70 0.60 -22.34
CA GLY A 613 14.81 -0.51 -22.00
C GLY A 613 14.96 -1.03 -20.57
N SER A 614 14.16 -0.52 -19.64
CA SER A 614 13.96 -1.16 -18.33
C SER A 614 13.27 -2.52 -18.48
N LYS A 615 13.76 -3.55 -17.78
CA LYS A 615 13.17 -4.91 -17.78
C LYS A 615 11.69 -4.91 -17.34
N ILE A 616 11.31 -3.98 -16.46
CA ILE A 616 9.92 -3.78 -16.01
C ILE A 616 9.06 -3.23 -17.15
N ARG A 617 9.58 -2.27 -17.93
CA ARG A 617 8.90 -1.69 -19.11
C ARG A 617 8.65 -2.75 -20.19
N ALA A 618 9.60 -3.67 -20.39
CA ALA A 618 9.43 -4.79 -21.33
C ALA A 618 8.28 -5.73 -20.89
N CYS A 619 8.24 -6.13 -19.61
CA CYS A 619 7.15 -6.96 -19.06
C CYS A 619 5.77 -6.29 -19.22
N MET A 620 5.66 -4.99 -18.86
CA MET A 620 4.44 -4.20 -19.06
C MET A 620 3.99 -4.20 -20.53
N MET A 621 4.92 -4.09 -21.48
CA MET A 621 4.60 -4.06 -22.91
C MET A 621 4.06 -5.40 -23.41
N CYS A 622 4.59 -6.53 -22.91
CA CYS A 622 4.06 -7.86 -23.21
C CYS A 622 2.64 -8.05 -22.67
N LEU A 623 2.36 -7.56 -21.44
CA LEU A 623 1.00 -7.59 -20.86
C LEU A 623 0.03 -6.72 -21.68
N HIS A 624 0.45 -5.52 -22.10
CA HIS A 624 -0.34 -4.64 -22.96
C HIS A 624 -0.66 -5.30 -24.32
N ALA A 625 0.32 -5.96 -24.95
CA ALA A 625 0.10 -6.68 -26.20
C ALA A 625 -0.87 -7.86 -26.03
N TYR A 626 -0.83 -8.56 -24.90
CA TYR A 626 -1.74 -9.68 -24.64
C TYR A 626 -3.19 -9.22 -24.37
N PHE A 627 -3.39 -8.30 -23.42
CA PHE A 627 -4.74 -7.88 -23.01
C PHE A 627 -5.36 -6.87 -23.99
N ASN A 628 -4.65 -5.80 -24.36
CA ASN A 628 -5.22 -4.68 -25.11
C ASN A 628 -5.14 -4.86 -26.64
N ILE A 629 -4.41 -5.86 -27.15
CA ILE A 629 -4.35 -6.14 -28.59
C ILE A 629 -4.86 -7.55 -28.88
N TYR A 630 -4.18 -8.59 -28.41
CA TYR A 630 -4.54 -9.97 -28.77
C TYR A 630 -5.93 -10.39 -28.27
N LEU A 631 -6.24 -10.15 -26.99
CA LEU A 631 -7.53 -10.53 -26.42
C LEU A 631 -8.68 -9.68 -26.98
N GLN A 632 -8.50 -8.36 -27.12
CA GLN A 632 -9.51 -7.49 -27.73
C GLN A 632 -9.80 -7.88 -29.20
N ALA A 633 -8.76 -8.16 -30.00
CA ALA A 633 -8.92 -8.64 -31.38
C ALA A 633 -9.61 -10.01 -31.43
N LYS A 634 -9.22 -10.96 -30.57
CA LYS A 634 -9.85 -12.30 -30.48
C LYS A 634 -11.33 -12.20 -30.14
N ASN A 635 -11.70 -11.34 -29.19
CA ASN A 635 -13.08 -11.15 -28.74
C ASN A 635 -13.92 -10.47 -29.84
N GLY A 636 -13.42 -9.38 -30.45
CA GLY A 636 -14.08 -8.72 -31.58
C GLY A 636 -14.28 -9.66 -32.78
N TRP A 637 -13.30 -10.52 -33.06
CA TRP A 637 -13.40 -11.55 -34.10
C TRP A 637 -14.46 -12.60 -33.78
N LYS A 638 -14.55 -13.10 -32.53
CA LYS A 638 -15.62 -14.01 -32.08
C LYS A 638 -17.00 -13.39 -32.32
N THR A 639 -17.22 -12.15 -31.88
CA THR A 639 -18.51 -11.44 -32.06
C THR A 639 -18.86 -11.25 -33.54
N PHE A 640 -17.89 -10.86 -34.38
CA PHE A 640 -18.11 -10.70 -35.82
C PHE A 640 -18.46 -12.03 -36.52
N ILE A 641 -17.74 -13.11 -36.19
CA ILE A 641 -18.00 -14.45 -36.74
C ILE A 641 -19.37 -14.98 -36.30
N ASN A 642 -19.74 -14.83 -35.02
CA ASN A 642 -21.07 -15.21 -34.53
C ASN A 642 -22.18 -14.46 -35.29
N ARG A 643 -22.09 -13.12 -35.37
CA ARG A 643 -23.09 -12.29 -36.07
C ARG A 643 -23.21 -12.64 -37.56
N ARG A 644 -22.09 -12.89 -38.24
CA ARG A 644 -22.07 -13.34 -39.65
C ARG A 644 -22.63 -14.76 -39.82
N THR A 645 -22.45 -15.64 -38.84
CA THR A 645 -22.93 -17.02 -38.86
C THR A 645 -24.43 -17.09 -38.62
N ALA A 646 -24.97 -16.33 -37.66
CA ALA A 646 -26.41 -16.20 -37.44
C ALA A 646 -27.14 -15.64 -38.66
N VAL A 647 -26.57 -14.61 -39.32
CA VAL A 647 -27.12 -14.05 -40.57
C VAL A 647 -27.12 -15.08 -41.71
N LYS A 648 -26.10 -15.96 -41.82
CA LYS A 648 -26.14 -17.09 -42.75
C LYS A 648 -27.25 -18.08 -42.38
N LYS A 649 -27.25 -18.56 -41.13
CA LYS A 649 -28.20 -19.57 -40.60
C LYS A 649 -29.65 -19.16 -40.84
N ILE A 650 -30.03 -17.92 -40.53
CA ILE A 650 -31.41 -17.46 -40.74
C ILE A 650 -31.76 -17.28 -42.22
N ASN A 651 -30.81 -16.85 -43.06
CA ASN A 651 -31.04 -16.72 -44.50
C ASN A 651 -31.28 -18.07 -45.18
N SER A 652 -30.71 -19.17 -44.66
CA SER A 652 -30.98 -20.54 -45.12
C SER A 652 -32.30 -21.14 -44.62
N LEU A 653 -32.99 -20.54 -43.63
CA LEU A 653 -34.30 -21.03 -43.19
C LEU A 653 -35.40 -20.63 -44.17
N PRO A 654 -36.38 -21.51 -44.45
CA PRO A 654 -37.54 -21.18 -45.29
C PRO A 654 -38.35 -20.01 -44.70
N GLU A 655 -38.92 -19.19 -45.59
CA GLU A 655 -39.60 -17.94 -45.27
C GLU A 655 -41.00 -17.90 -45.89
N VAL A 656 -42.01 -17.66 -45.05
CA VAL A 656 -43.41 -17.50 -45.47
C VAL A 656 -43.70 -16.01 -45.65
N LYS A 657 -44.44 -15.68 -46.72
CA LYS A 657 -44.87 -14.33 -47.11
C LYS A 657 -46.24 -14.38 -47.80
N GLY A 658 -46.96 -13.27 -47.81
CA GLY A 658 -48.21 -13.12 -48.56
C GLY A 658 -49.41 -13.85 -47.93
N SER A 659 -50.28 -14.44 -48.75
CA SER A 659 -51.54 -15.05 -48.28
C SER A 659 -51.35 -16.15 -47.24
N ARG A 660 -50.33 -17.01 -47.41
CA ARG A 660 -49.98 -18.09 -46.47
C ARG A 660 -49.57 -17.60 -45.08
N LEU A 661 -49.32 -16.30 -44.91
CA LEU A 661 -49.05 -15.71 -43.60
C LEU A 661 -50.33 -15.54 -42.77
N ARG A 662 -51.51 -15.45 -43.42
CA ARG A 662 -52.84 -15.40 -42.78
C ARG A 662 -53.42 -16.79 -42.50
N GLU A 663 -52.73 -17.84 -42.93
CA GLU A 663 -53.04 -19.24 -42.59
C GLU A 663 -52.33 -19.68 -41.29
N ILE A 664 -51.47 -18.81 -40.73
CA ILE A 664 -50.75 -18.99 -39.47
C ILE A 664 -51.48 -18.16 -38.40
N ASP A 665 -52.43 -18.78 -37.70
CA ASP A 665 -53.17 -18.20 -36.57
C ASP A 665 -52.35 -18.33 -35.27
N ASP A 666 -51.16 -17.70 -35.27
CA ASP A 666 -50.15 -17.79 -34.21
C ASP A 666 -49.35 -16.47 -34.11
N VAL A 667 -48.70 -16.25 -32.97
CA VAL A 667 -47.85 -15.07 -32.70
C VAL A 667 -46.40 -15.47 -32.51
N CYS A 668 -45.46 -14.57 -32.80
CA CYS A 668 -44.05 -14.88 -32.59
C CYS A 668 -43.73 -14.98 -31.09
N ALA A 669 -43.51 -16.19 -30.58
CA ALA A 669 -43.26 -16.51 -29.16
C ALA A 669 -42.01 -15.85 -28.52
N ILE A 670 -41.28 -15.00 -29.23
CA ILE A 670 -40.17 -14.17 -28.70
C ILE A 670 -40.65 -12.74 -28.36
N CYS A 671 -41.71 -12.23 -29.02
CA CYS A 671 -42.19 -10.85 -28.86
C CYS A 671 -43.72 -10.72 -28.75
N TYR A 672 -44.46 -11.82 -28.86
CA TYR A 672 -45.92 -11.92 -28.74
C TYR A 672 -46.72 -11.03 -29.72
N HIS A 673 -46.11 -10.64 -30.85
CA HIS A 673 -46.76 -9.91 -31.94
C HIS A 673 -47.10 -10.82 -33.13
N GLU A 674 -48.16 -10.47 -33.87
CA GLU A 674 -48.63 -11.15 -35.08
C GLU A 674 -47.62 -11.12 -36.25
N PHE A 675 -47.75 -12.07 -37.18
CA PHE A 675 -46.92 -12.14 -38.40
C PHE A 675 -47.42 -11.19 -39.50
N THR A 676 -47.07 -9.90 -39.40
CA THR A 676 -47.51 -8.86 -40.34
C THR A 676 -46.91 -8.97 -41.75
N THR A 677 -45.62 -9.37 -41.86
CA THR A 677 -44.82 -9.17 -43.08
C THR A 677 -44.12 -10.44 -43.57
N SER A 678 -43.51 -11.21 -42.67
CA SER A 678 -42.87 -12.50 -42.99
C SER A 678 -42.56 -13.30 -41.73
N ALA A 679 -42.67 -14.63 -41.82
CA ALA A 679 -42.26 -15.58 -40.78
C ALA A 679 -41.14 -16.50 -41.30
N ARG A 680 -40.19 -16.86 -40.44
CA ARG A 680 -39.19 -17.90 -40.69
C ARG A 680 -39.62 -19.17 -39.96
N ILE A 681 -39.52 -20.31 -40.64
CA ILE A 681 -39.82 -21.63 -40.05
C ILE A 681 -38.50 -22.32 -39.68
N THR A 682 -38.39 -22.83 -38.46
CA THR A 682 -37.26 -23.67 -38.02
C THR A 682 -37.41 -25.13 -38.52
N PRO A 683 -36.35 -25.96 -38.50
CA PRO A 683 -36.47 -27.39 -38.86
C PRO A 683 -37.41 -28.20 -37.95
N CYS A 684 -37.77 -27.67 -36.78
CA CYS A 684 -38.78 -28.21 -35.88
C CYS A 684 -40.19 -27.60 -36.07
N ASN A 685 -40.43 -26.91 -37.19
CA ASN A 685 -41.72 -26.33 -37.61
C ASN A 685 -42.28 -25.22 -36.69
N HIS A 686 -41.43 -24.48 -35.98
CA HIS A 686 -41.84 -23.31 -35.18
C HIS A 686 -41.65 -22.01 -35.96
N TYR A 687 -42.57 -21.06 -35.76
CA TYR A 687 -42.66 -19.80 -36.51
C TYR A 687 -42.12 -18.61 -35.69
N PHE A 688 -41.28 -17.79 -36.32
CA PHE A 688 -40.72 -16.58 -35.68
C PHE A 688 -40.52 -15.45 -36.69
N HIS A 689 -40.56 -14.18 -36.25
CA HIS A 689 -40.13 -13.08 -37.11
C HIS A 689 -38.64 -13.19 -37.43
N ALA A 690 -38.25 -12.80 -38.65
CA ALA A 690 -36.87 -12.87 -39.14
C ALA A 690 -35.86 -11.96 -38.40
N LEU A 691 -36.34 -11.09 -37.50
CA LEU A 691 -35.50 -10.29 -36.60
C LEU A 691 -35.37 -10.95 -35.24
N CYS A 692 -36.48 -11.34 -34.61
CA CYS A 692 -36.50 -12.00 -33.30
C CYS A 692 -35.66 -13.29 -33.28
N LEU A 693 -35.84 -14.18 -34.28
CA LEU A 693 -35.03 -15.40 -34.38
C LEU A 693 -33.55 -15.11 -34.66
N ARG A 694 -33.23 -14.00 -35.34
CA ARG A 694 -31.83 -13.58 -35.58
C ARG A 694 -31.16 -13.13 -34.29
N LYS A 695 -31.88 -12.39 -33.43
CA LYS A 695 -31.41 -11.95 -32.12
C LYS A 695 -31.09 -13.17 -31.23
N TRP A 696 -32.00 -14.13 -31.15
CA TRP A 696 -31.80 -15.39 -30.41
C TRP A 696 -30.57 -16.16 -30.92
N LEU A 697 -30.45 -16.34 -32.25
CA LEU A 697 -29.33 -17.02 -32.91
C LEU A 697 -27.97 -16.28 -32.80
N TYR A 698 -27.89 -15.11 -32.16
CA TYR A 698 -26.61 -14.51 -31.76
C TYR A 698 -26.07 -15.09 -30.44
N ILE A 699 -26.96 -15.60 -29.57
CA ILE A 699 -26.67 -16.11 -28.24
C ILE A 699 -26.67 -17.64 -28.24
N GLN A 700 -27.79 -18.26 -28.64
CA GLN A 700 -27.94 -19.71 -28.67
C GLN A 700 -28.34 -20.23 -30.05
N ASP A 701 -27.78 -21.39 -30.42
CA ASP A 701 -27.98 -22.08 -31.70
C ASP A 701 -29.26 -22.96 -31.75
N THR A 702 -30.11 -22.80 -30.75
CA THR A 702 -31.26 -23.64 -30.39
C THR A 702 -32.58 -22.95 -30.71
N CYS A 703 -33.68 -23.71 -30.83
CA CYS A 703 -35.01 -23.15 -31.05
C CYS A 703 -35.62 -22.70 -29.72
N PRO A 704 -36.10 -21.44 -29.57
CA PRO A 704 -36.63 -20.92 -28.31
C PRO A 704 -37.71 -21.78 -27.64
N MET A 705 -38.59 -22.42 -28.43
CA MET A 705 -39.71 -23.20 -27.89
C MET A 705 -39.42 -24.70 -27.64
N CYS A 706 -38.25 -25.23 -28.01
CA CYS A 706 -37.95 -26.67 -27.81
C CYS A 706 -36.47 -27.05 -27.67
N HIS A 707 -35.58 -26.06 -27.62
CA HIS A 707 -34.12 -26.16 -27.48
C HIS A 707 -33.38 -27.03 -28.52
N GLN A 708 -34.07 -27.64 -29.50
CA GLN A 708 -33.47 -28.34 -30.62
C GLN A 708 -32.65 -27.39 -31.51
N LYS A 709 -31.48 -27.82 -32.01
CA LYS A 709 -30.65 -27.03 -32.94
C LYS A 709 -31.47 -26.55 -34.15
N VAL A 710 -31.31 -25.28 -34.51
CA VAL A 710 -32.04 -24.64 -35.63
C VAL A 710 -31.45 -25.01 -37.01
N TYR A 711 -30.42 -25.85 -37.04
CA TYR A 711 -29.81 -26.42 -38.23
C TYR A 711 -29.58 -27.92 -38.02
N ILE A 712 -29.71 -28.67 -39.11
CA ILE A 712 -29.19 -30.04 -39.20
C ILE A 712 -27.74 -29.91 -39.68
N GLU A 713 -26.81 -30.58 -39.02
CA GLU A 713 -25.44 -30.71 -39.52
C GLU A 713 -25.42 -31.81 -40.58
N ASP A 714 -25.15 -31.44 -41.84
CA ASP A 714 -25.06 -32.39 -42.94
C ASP A 714 -23.95 -33.42 -42.68
N LYS A 715 -24.34 -34.68 -42.44
CA LYS A 715 -23.42 -35.76 -42.04
C LYS A 715 -22.55 -36.33 -43.18
N GLU A 716 -22.21 -35.53 -44.18
CA GLU A 716 -21.27 -35.89 -45.25
C GLU A 716 -19.79 -35.80 -44.81
N ASN A 717 -19.45 -36.55 -43.76
CA ASN A 717 -18.08 -37.01 -43.46
C ASN A 717 -18.04 -38.21 -42.49
N ALA A 718 -19.19 -38.80 -42.14
CA ALA A 718 -19.27 -39.92 -41.19
C ALA A 718 -19.06 -41.29 -41.87
N ASN A 719 -17.86 -41.55 -42.44
CA ASN A 719 -17.60 -42.83 -43.11
C ASN A 719 -16.13 -43.33 -43.17
N VAL A 720 -15.35 -43.19 -42.08
CA VAL A 720 -14.18 -44.05 -41.80
C VAL A 720 -14.09 -44.36 -40.29
N SER A 721 -13.86 -45.64 -39.96
CA SER A 721 -13.47 -46.17 -38.63
C SER A 721 -14.42 -45.95 -37.44
N ASN A 722 -15.40 -46.85 -37.29
CA ASN A 722 -15.97 -47.18 -35.98
C ASN A 722 -14.95 -48.00 -35.15
N ASN A 723 -14.78 -47.69 -33.86
CA ASN A 723 -14.88 -48.71 -32.81
C ASN A 723 -15.24 -48.09 -31.44
N SER A 724 -15.67 -48.95 -30.52
CA SER A 724 -16.05 -48.68 -29.13
C SER A 724 -15.14 -47.71 -28.34
N GLY A 725 -15.64 -46.93 -27.38
CA GLY A 725 -17.03 -46.80 -26.91
C GLY A 725 -17.10 -46.70 -25.38
N PHE A 726 -17.42 -45.51 -24.87
CA PHE A 726 -17.79 -45.27 -23.46
C PHE A 726 -18.97 -44.29 -23.43
N VAL A 727 -19.99 -44.60 -22.63
CA VAL A 727 -21.20 -43.78 -22.49
C VAL A 727 -21.12 -43.03 -21.16
N ALA A 728 -21.06 -41.70 -21.24
CA ALA A 728 -21.38 -40.84 -20.09
C ALA A 728 -22.92 -40.63 -20.00
N PRO A 729 -23.48 -40.39 -18.81
CA PRO A 729 -24.93 -40.25 -18.65
C PRO A 729 -25.55 -39.03 -19.35
N ASN A 730 -26.87 -39.07 -19.46
CA ASN A 730 -27.69 -37.98 -20.00
C ASN A 730 -27.95 -36.93 -18.92
N GLU A 731 -27.33 -35.75 -19.05
CA GLU A 731 -27.68 -34.53 -18.29
C GLU A 731 -28.61 -33.63 -19.13
N GLY A 732 -29.50 -32.89 -18.45
CA GLY A 732 -30.67 -32.25 -19.05
C GLY A 732 -30.42 -30.82 -19.59
N PRO A 733 -31.42 -30.19 -20.26
CA PRO A 733 -31.25 -28.90 -20.94
C PRO A 733 -31.13 -27.65 -20.03
N VAL A 734 -30.56 -27.75 -18.82
CA VAL A 734 -30.64 -26.73 -17.76
C VAL A 734 -29.37 -25.86 -17.64
N GLU A 735 -28.18 -26.47 -17.63
CA GLU A 735 -26.91 -25.77 -17.32
C GLU A 735 -26.58 -24.60 -18.27
N ALA A 736 -27.08 -24.64 -19.51
CA ALA A 736 -26.90 -23.57 -20.50
C ALA A 736 -27.76 -22.30 -20.22
N ALA A 737 -28.58 -22.31 -19.17
CA ALA A 737 -29.24 -21.14 -18.60
C ALA A 737 -28.56 -20.68 -17.30
N GLU A 738 -28.00 -21.61 -16.50
CA GLU A 738 -27.29 -21.30 -15.25
C GLU A 738 -26.01 -20.47 -15.51
N GLU A 739 -25.22 -20.77 -16.55
CA GLU A 739 -24.05 -19.94 -16.94
C GLU A 739 -24.43 -18.50 -17.42
N ALA A 740 -25.73 -18.18 -17.49
CA ALA A 740 -26.25 -16.82 -17.69
C ALA A 740 -26.95 -16.25 -16.45
N ALA A 741 -27.62 -17.08 -15.63
CA ALA A 741 -28.31 -16.66 -14.41
C ALA A 741 -27.36 -16.42 -13.23
N ASP A 742 -26.26 -17.17 -13.12
CA ASP A 742 -25.22 -16.97 -12.11
C ASP A 742 -24.54 -15.58 -12.22
N ALA A 743 -24.66 -14.92 -13.38
CA ALA A 743 -24.20 -13.54 -13.58
C ALA A 743 -25.19 -12.47 -13.07
N GLU A 744 -26.41 -12.85 -12.70
CA GLU A 744 -27.48 -11.94 -12.26
C GLU A 744 -27.94 -12.21 -10.81
N ASN A 745 -27.63 -13.39 -10.24
CA ASN A 745 -28.12 -13.79 -8.92
C ASN A 745 -27.20 -13.48 -7.70
N GLU A 746 -25.96 -13.01 -7.90
CA GLU A 746 -25.09 -12.55 -6.77
C GLU A 746 -25.51 -11.17 -6.18
N LEU A 747 -26.64 -10.57 -6.59
CA LEU A 747 -26.98 -9.18 -6.26
C LEU A 747 -28.41 -8.91 -5.71
N ASN A 748 -29.30 -9.90 -5.54
CA ASN A 748 -30.67 -9.64 -5.02
C ASN A 748 -31.27 -10.74 -4.09
N GLU A 749 -30.50 -11.22 -3.11
CA GLU A 749 -31.02 -11.72 -1.82
C GLU A 749 -30.37 -10.83 -0.73
N ASP A 750 -31.07 -10.14 0.18
CA ASP A 750 -32.51 -10.03 0.46
C ASP A 750 -32.90 -8.59 0.80
N ASN A 751 -34.16 -8.20 0.58
CA ASN A 751 -34.84 -7.23 1.46
C ASN A 751 -36.37 -7.43 1.50
N ASP A 752 -36.96 -7.06 2.64
CA ASP A 752 -38.40 -6.93 2.94
C ASP A 752 -39.30 -8.19 2.88
N SER A 753 -39.56 -8.75 4.06
CA SER A 753 -40.94 -8.70 4.57
C SER A 753 -40.97 -8.42 6.07
N SER A 754 -41.41 -7.22 6.45
CA SER A 754 -41.86 -6.87 7.81
C SER A 754 -43.31 -7.36 8.03
N GLU A 755 -43.96 -7.29 9.21
CA GLU A 755 -43.69 -6.61 10.48
C GLU A 755 -44.53 -7.26 11.62
N SER A 756 -44.34 -6.77 12.87
CA SER A 756 -45.16 -6.93 14.10
C SER A 756 -44.70 -7.93 15.18
N ASP A 757 -44.08 -7.39 16.24
CA ASP A 757 -44.47 -7.40 17.69
C ASP A 757 -44.79 -8.77 18.37
N ASP A 758 -44.40 -9.07 19.64
CA ASP A 758 -44.35 -8.24 20.86
C ASP A 758 -43.12 -8.50 21.79
N ASP A 759 -42.68 -7.44 22.49
CA ASP A 759 -42.19 -7.24 23.88
C ASP A 759 -41.29 -8.24 24.68
N ASP A 760 -40.11 -7.70 25.07
CA ASP A 760 -39.47 -7.59 26.42
C ASP A 760 -38.97 -8.77 27.31
N ASP A 761 -37.90 -8.41 28.05
CA ASP A 761 -37.35 -8.92 29.34
C ASP A 761 -37.08 -10.43 29.59
N ASP A 762 -35.78 -10.82 29.62
CA ASP A 762 -35.25 -11.73 30.67
C ASP A 762 -33.70 -11.64 30.87
N ASP A 763 -33.18 -10.51 31.37
CA ASP A 763 -31.74 -10.35 31.74
C ASP A 763 -31.44 -10.86 33.17
N CYS A 764 -32.03 -11.99 33.57
CA CYS A 764 -32.09 -12.45 34.98
C CYS A 764 -31.21 -13.68 35.30
N VAL A 765 -30.41 -14.19 34.35
CA VAL A 765 -29.75 -15.51 34.50
C VAL A 765 -28.33 -15.47 35.10
N GLU A 766 -27.48 -14.47 34.80
CA GLU A 766 -26.11 -14.44 35.35
C GLU A 766 -26.00 -13.94 36.80
N GLN A 767 -27.01 -13.23 37.31
CA GLN A 767 -26.99 -12.73 38.69
C GLN A 767 -27.31 -13.84 39.72
N HIS A 768 -28.20 -14.79 39.39
CA HIS A 768 -28.64 -15.84 40.30
C HIS A 768 -27.59 -16.94 40.58
N LEU A 769 -26.55 -17.05 39.73
CA LEU A 769 -25.43 -18.00 39.89
C LEU A 769 -24.37 -17.55 40.93
N ASN A 770 -24.28 -16.24 41.23
CA ASN A 770 -23.26 -15.71 42.14
C ASN A 770 -23.71 -15.69 43.62
N GLU A 771 -25.01 -15.70 43.91
CA GLU A 771 -25.52 -15.82 45.29
C GLU A 771 -25.48 -17.29 45.78
N THR A 772 -25.78 -18.25 44.90
CA THR A 772 -25.81 -19.68 45.23
C THR A 772 -24.42 -20.26 45.53
N LEU A 773 -23.34 -19.69 44.98
CA LEU A 773 -21.97 -20.11 45.30
C LEU A 773 -21.42 -19.53 46.62
N ASN A 774 -21.90 -18.38 47.09
CA ASN A 774 -21.46 -17.78 48.36
C ASN A 774 -22.20 -18.36 49.59
N ALA A 775 -23.39 -18.94 49.41
CA ALA A 775 -24.12 -19.60 50.50
C ALA A 775 -23.42 -20.87 51.03
N ASN A 776 -22.75 -21.62 50.16
CA ASN A 776 -22.17 -22.94 50.46
C ASN A 776 -20.77 -22.92 51.12
N SER A 777 -20.33 -21.77 51.66
CA SER A 777 -19.05 -21.65 52.36
C SER A 777 -19.15 -21.34 53.86
N ASN A 778 -20.34 -21.45 54.47
CA ASN A 778 -20.56 -21.09 55.88
C ASN A 778 -21.37 -22.13 56.70
N SER A 779 -21.47 -23.38 56.21
CA SER A 779 -21.99 -24.52 56.97
C SER A 779 -21.43 -25.85 56.43
N GLY A 780 -20.36 -26.36 57.05
CA GLY A 780 -19.65 -27.57 56.64
C GLY A 780 -18.26 -27.65 57.25
#